data_AF-A0A6P8DMP7-F1
#
_entry.id   AF-A0A6P8DMP7-F1
#
_cell.length_a   1.000
_cell.length_b   1.000
_cell.length_c   1.000
_cell.angle_alpha   90.00
_cell.angle_beta   90.00
_cell.angle_gamma   90.00
#
_symmetry.space_group_name_H-M   'P 1'
#
loop_
_entity.id
_entity.type
_entity.pdbx_description
1 polymer ?
#
loop_
_entity_poly.entity_id
_entity_poly.type
_entity_poly.pdbx_seq_one_letter_code
_entity_poly.pdbx_strand_id
1 'polypeptide(L)'
;MHFITVDLQEAKDSRRRFEKAAHAYDQAREKFVSLKKSTPLDVVTELEEVLEISKSRCQNLQNSKSAFDRGRFNLVNALMNIEAKKKFEFLESISAIMDAHLRYFKLGYELLSQMEPFIHQVLTYAQQSKEMAIVEQDKLAKRIQEFRTQTEYESSQDSATVDDSMIGNGIHAVDVSSCNKTIEAIMQSSSNGEVQTIRQGYLLKRSSSSRSDWKRRFFILDSHGKLYYCRNKGINPVGFWSHHSSSSSENNSSVFGRFRSKHNRASSLGEETLDYCIVDLHTSTIKIDAEDTDLRLCFRIISPLKSYTLQAENEADRRDWITKIKGVIASLLSSHLLQQSYLGGGKLQRRRDDRGGDSLYVPCLGSSDSYKDCIDVNEPDSVAKVLRKIPGNDLCAECRSPEPDWASLNLGILLCIECSGVHRNLGVHISKVRSLVLDVKVWEPAVLDLFRSLGNAYCNSIWEEALLDGSMSKNKLDSISTPIRKPCPGDGIGYKEKFINAKYVDKLMVVRDTNRNGSAARTIWDAVENNNLREVYRLVVTTERSMINTVFDEVVGGDIFHKADQTDPANCENVKENPANCLEGCSLLHLACQHGSLVMVELLLQFGADINIQDFHGRTPLHHCVSLGRNALAKLLLKRGARPSIKDGRGQSALDRAMEMGAITDEELFILLAECQ
;
A
#
# COMPACT_ATOMS: atom_id res chain seq x y z
N MET A 1 18.61 -9.33 -31.92
CA MET A 1 18.97 -10.31 -32.98
C MET A 1 19.87 -9.73 -34.08
N HIS A 2 19.95 -8.41 -34.29
CA HIS A 2 20.80 -7.81 -35.34
C HIS A 2 22.31 -7.86 -35.03
N PHE A 3 22.69 -7.95 -33.75
CA PHE A 3 24.08 -8.04 -33.29
C PHE A 3 24.78 -9.36 -33.67
N ILE A 4 24.02 -10.46 -33.85
CA ILE A 4 24.58 -11.80 -34.11
C ILE A 4 24.82 -12.03 -35.61
N THR A 5 24.04 -11.39 -36.47
CA THR A 5 24.06 -11.64 -37.92
C THR A 5 25.10 -10.82 -38.66
N VAL A 6 25.30 -9.55 -38.27
CA VAL A 6 26.27 -8.64 -38.91
C VAL A 6 27.71 -8.99 -38.49
N ASP A 7 27.96 -9.15 -37.19
CA ASP A 7 29.30 -9.45 -36.66
C ASP A 7 29.81 -10.84 -37.08
N LEU A 8 28.91 -11.82 -37.24
CA LEU A 8 29.28 -13.15 -37.71
C LEU A 8 29.71 -13.13 -39.19
N GLN A 9 29.09 -12.29 -40.02
CA GLN A 9 29.46 -12.15 -41.42
C GLN A 9 30.81 -11.43 -41.55
N GLU A 10 31.03 -10.38 -40.77
CA GLU A 10 32.31 -9.66 -40.74
C GLU A 10 33.47 -10.54 -40.23
N ALA A 11 33.21 -11.41 -39.26
CA ALA A 11 34.18 -12.40 -38.78
C ALA A 11 34.51 -13.45 -39.86
N LYS A 12 33.51 -13.94 -40.60
CA LYS A 12 33.71 -14.87 -41.73
C LYS A 12 34.53 -14.22 -42.85
N ASP A 13 34.23 -12.97 -43.19
CA ASP A 13 34.95 -12.24 -44.22
C ASP A 13 36.40 -11.94 -43.82
N SER A 14 36.64 -11.64 -42.53
CA SER A 14 37.99 -11.45 -41.99
C SER A 14 38.81 -12.74 -42.01
N ARG A 15 38.19 -13.89 -41.67
CA ARG A 15 38.83 -15.21 -41.82
C ARG A 15 39.20 -15.51 -43.27
N ARG A 16 38.30 -15.23 -44.22
CA ARG A 16 38.56 -15.43 -45.65
C ARG A 16 39.72 -14.57 -46.15
N ARG A 17 39.83 -13.32 -45.68
CA ARG A 17 40.97 -12.43 -46.00
C ARG A 17 42.30 -12.97 -45.47
N PHE A 18 42.30 -13.56 -44.28
CA PHE A 18 43.48 -14.20 -43.68
C PHE A 18 43.94 -15.42 -44.50
N GLU A 19 43.02 -16.35 -44.79
CA GLU A 19 43.32 -17.55 -45.57
C GLU A 19 43.85 -17.19 -46.98
N LYS A 20 43.29 -16.15 -47.60
CA LYS A 20 43.77 -15.63 -48.90
C LYS A 20 45.18 -15.03 -48.80
N ALA A 21 45.50 -14.31 -47.72
CA ALA A 21 46.83 -13.73 -47.52
C ALA A 21 47.90 -14.80 -47.24
N ALA A 22 47.55 -15.84 -46.46
CA ALA A 22 48.43 -16.99 -46.21
C ALA A 22 48.75 -17.74 -47.51
N HIS A 23 47.72 -18.06 -48.30
CA HIS A 23 47.91 -18.72 -49.60
C HIS A 23 48.74 -17.88 -50.58
N ALA A 24 48.56 -16.56 -50.60
CA ALA A 24 49.35 -15.67 -51.45
C ALA A 24 50.85 -15.68 -51.07
N TYR A 25 51.15 -15.75 -49.77
CA TYR A 25 52.52 -15.90 -49.28
C TYR A 25 53.12 -17.25 -49.66
N ASP A 26 52.39 -18.36 -49.46
CA ASP A 26 52.86 -19.70 -49.83
C ASP A 26 53.14 -19.79 -51.34
N GLN A 27 52.27 -19.22 -52.17
CA GLN A 27 52.46 -19.16 -53.62
C GLN A 27 53.67 -18.30 -54.03
N ALA A 28 53.90 -17.15 -53.39
CA ALA A 28 55.07 -16.32 -53.65
C ALA A 28 56.36 -17.04 -53.23
N ARG A 29 56.32 -17.77 -52.11
CA ARG A 29 57.44 -18.56 -51.59
C ARG A 29 57.79 -19.73 -52.51
N GLU A 30 56.81 -20.47 -52.99
CA GLU A 30 57.03 -21.57 -53.94
C GLU A 30 57.65 -21.08 -55.25
N LYS A 31 57.13 -19.96 -55.80
CA LYS A 31 57.70 -19.33 -57.00
C LYS A 31 59.16 -18.93 -56.79
N PHE A 32 59.47 -18.32 -55.65
CA PHE A 32 60.83 -17.93 -55.29
C PHE A 32 61.77 -19.14 -55.13
N VAL A 33 61.33 -20.20 -54.47
CA VAL A 33 62.12 -21.44 -54.29
C VAL A 33 62.34 -22.20 -55.61
N SER A 34 61.43 -22.05 -56.58
CA SER A 34 61.52 -22.71 -57.88
C SER A 34 62.46 -22.06 -58.90
N LEU A 35 63.16 -20.98 -58.52
CA LEU A 35 64.07 -20.23 -59.39
C LEU A 35 65.27 -21.08 -59.84
N LYS A 36 65.56 -21.04 -61.15
CA LYS A 36 66.75 -21.69 -61.75
C LYS A 36 67.93 -20.72 -61.76
N LYS A 37 69.17 -21.23 -61.72
CA LYS A 37 70.40 -20.41 -61.74
C LYS A 37 70.57 -19.50 -62.97
N SER A 38 69.80 -19.72 -64.04
CA SER A 38 69.83 -18.93 -65.29
C SER A 38 68.76 -17.83 -65.37
N THR A 39 68.07 -17.52 -64.27
CA THR A 39 66.96 -16.55 -64.27
C THR A 39 67.50 -15.10 -64.30
N PRO A 40 66.93 -14.20 -65.12
CA PRO A 40 67.34 -12.79 -65.16
C PRO A 40 67.21 -12.10 -63.80
N LEU A 41 68.18 -11.26 -63.45
CA LEU A 41 68.27 -10.59 -62.15
C LEU A 41 67.03 -9.73 -61.84
N ASP A 42 66.49 -9.04 -62.84
CA ASP A 42 65.31 -8.18 -62.70
C ASP A 42 64.03 -8.95 -62.30
N VAL A 43 63.94 -10.22 -62.70
CA VAL A 43 62.80 -11.10 -62.34
C VAL A 43 62.97 -11.65 -60.92
N VAL A 44 64.22 -11.85 -60.50
CA VAL A 44 64.53 -12.29 -59.13
C VAL A 44 64.19 -11.18 -58.14
N THR A 45 64.58 -9.93 -58.41
CA THR A 45 64.28 -8.78 -57.53
C THR A 45 62.78 -8.51 -57.42
N GLU A 46 62.02 -8.63 -58.51
CA GLU A 46 60.55 -8.48 -58.48
C GLU A 46 59.87 -9.56 -57.63
N LEU A 47 60.32 -10.82 -57.74
CA LEU A 47 59.78 -11.92 -56.93
C LEU A 47 60.18 -11.82 -55.45
N GLU A 48 61.37 -11.31 -55.14
CA GLU A 48 61.79 -11.00 -53.77
C GLU A 48 60.89 -9.93 -53.13
N GLU A 49 60.57 -8.87 -53.86
CA GLU A 49 59.69 -7.80 -53.39
C GLU A 49 58.27 -8.32 -53.12
N VAL A 50 57.71 -9.12 -54.04
CA VAL A 50 56.38 -9.74 -53.86
C VAL A 50 56.36 -10.72 -52.69
N LEU A 51 57.43 -11.49 -52.49
CA LEU A 51 57.57 -12.39 -51.35
C LEU A 51 57.59 -11.60 -50.03
N GLU A 52 58.35 -10.51 -49.94
CA GLU A 52 58.48 -9.75 -48.70
C GLU A 52 57.21 -8.96 -48.37
N ILE A 53 56.49 -8.42 -49.38
CA ILE A 53 55.18 -7.79 -49.21
C ILE A 53 54.14 -8.80 -48.71
N SER A 54 54.07 -9.98 -49.34
CA SER A 54 53.10 -11.02 -48.94
C SER A 54 53.38 -11.57 -47.54
N LYS A 55 54.66 -11.74 -47.18
CA LYS A 55 55.14 -12.12 -45.85
C LYS A 55 54.75 -11.09 -44.78
N SER A 56 55.00 -9.81 -45.03
CA SER A 56 54.66 -8.71 -44.13
C SER A 56 53.14 -8.64 -43.88
N ARG A 57 52.34 -8.76 -44.94
CA ARG A 57 50.86 -8.77 -44.84
C ARG A 57 50.35 -9.95 -44.01
N CYS A 58 50.90 -11.14 -44.20
CA CYS A 58 50.55 -12.33 -43.42
C CYS A 58 50.91 -12.15 -41.94
N GLN A 59 52.10 -11.62 -41.64
CA GLN A 59 52.56 -11.38 -40.28
C GLN A 59 51.67 -10.36 -39.53
N ASN A 60 51.29 -9.26 -40.19
CA ASN A 60 50.43 -8.23 -39.60
C ASN A 60 49.04 -8.78 -39.22
N LEU A 61 48.44 -9.58 -40.12
CA LEU A 61 47.16 -10.22 -39.83
C LEU A 61 47.26 -11.26 -38.70
N GLN A 62 48.36 -12.02 -38.63
CA GLN A 62 48.61 -12.95 -37.53
C GLN A 62 48.78 -12.24 -36.19
N ASN A 63 49.49 -11.11 -36.16
CA ASN A 63 49.66 -10.29 -34.96
C ASN A 63 48.30 -9.75 -34.47
N SER A 64 47.47 -9.21 -35.39
CA SER A 64 46.13 -8.71 -35.08
C SER A 64 45.22 -9.81 -34.50
N LYS A 65 45.22 -11.00 -35.10
CA LYS A 65 44.50 -12.17 -34.59
C LYS A 65 44.95 -12.55 -33.17
N SER A 66 46.26 -12.60 -32.94
CA SER A 66 46.81 -12.93 -31.61
C SER A 66 46.46 -11.89 -30.54
N ALA A 67 46.35 -10.60 -30.92
CA ALA A 67 45.94 -9.53 -30.03
C ALA A 67 44.45 -9.64 -29.68
N PHE A 68 43.60 -9.95 -30.66
CA PHE A 68 42.18 -10.19 -30.45
C PHE A 68 41.93 -11.40 -29.54
N ASP A 69 42.61 -12.53 -29.80
CA ASP A 69 42.48 -13.74 -28.97
C ASP A 69 42.89 -13.47 -27.53
N ARG A 70 43.99 -12.71 -27.32
CA ARG A 70 44.43 -12.29 -25.99
C ARG A 70 43.39 -11.43 -25.28
N GLY A 71 42.79 -10.47 -25.99
CA GLY A 71 41.70 -9.64 -25.46
C GLY A 71 40.47 -10.47 -25.07
N ARG A 72 40.09 -11.44 -25.91
CA ARG A 72 39.00 -12.38 -25.64
C ARG A 72 39.25 -13.23 -24.40
N PHE A 73 40.44 -13.82 -24.26
CA PHE A 73 40.80 -14.61 -23.08
C PHE A 73 40.83 -13.77 -21.81
N ASN A 74 41.34 -12.53 -21.89
CA ASN A 74 41.32 -11.59 -20.77
C ASN A 74 39.89 -11.26 -20.32
N LEU A 75 38.97 -11.01 -21.26
CA LEU A 75 37.57 -10.76 -20.95
C LEU A 75 36.90 -11.97 -20.29
N VAL A 76 37.09 -13.17 -20.84
CA VAL A 76 36.54 -14.41 -20.25
C VAL A 76 37.10 -14.62 -18.84
N ASN A 77 38.40 -14.41 -18.63
CA ASN A 77 39.02 -14.51 -17.30
C ASN A 77 38.45 -13.48 -16.31
N ALA A 78 38.25 -12.23 -16.75
CA ALA A 78 37.63 -11.19 -15.94
C ALA A 78 36.18 -11.55 -15.57
N LEU A 79 35.39 -12.06 -16.51
CA LEU A 79 34.02 -12.52 -16.26
C LEU A 79 33.98 -13.69 -15.28
N MET A 80 34.85 -14.69 -15.44
CA MET A 80 34.96 -15.82 -14.51
C MET A 80 35.35 -15.37 -13.10
N ASN A 81 36.29 -14.43 -12.98
CA ASN A 81 36.69 -13.85 -11.69
C ASN A 81 35.53 -13.09 -11.04
N ILE A 82 34.78 -12.30 -11.79
CA ILE A 82 33.58 -11.59 -11.28
C ILE A 82 32.52 -12.59 -10.82
N GLU A 83 32.28 -13.66 -11.59
CA GLU A 83 31.28 -14.67 -11.24
C GLU A 83 31.69 -15.47 -9.99
N ALA A 84 32.98 -15.83 -9.88
CA ALA A 84 33.53 -16.45 -8.69
C ALA A 84 33.38 -15.53 -7.47
N LYS A 85 33.70 -14.23 -7.62
CA LYS A 85 33.59 -13.21 -6.56
C LYS A 85 32.17 -13.06 -6.04
N LYS A 86 31.19 -12.96 -6.94
CA LYS A 86 29.76 -12.85 -6.57
C LYS A 86 29.27 -14.02 -5.72
N LYS A 87 29.77 -15.24 -5.98
CA LYS A 87 29.32 -16.45 -5.29
C LYS A 87 29.72 -16.45 -3.81
N PHE A 88 30.93 -16.00 -3.45
CA PHE A 88 31.36 -15.99 -2.05
C PHE A 88 31.04 -14.68 -1.32
N GLU A 89 31.08 -13.50 -1.97
CA GLU A 89 30.72 -12.22 -1.32
C GLU A 89 29.27 -12.23 -0.82
N PHE A 90 28.36 -12.85 -1.57
CA PHE A 90 26.98 -13.04 -1.14
C PHE A 90 26.86 -13.93 0.11
N LEU A 91 27.61 -15.04 0.14
CA LEU A 91 27.64 -15.95 1.28
C LEU A 91 28.28 -15.29 2.52
N GLU A 92 29.33 -14.50 2.35
CA GLU A 92 29.95 -13.73 3.43
C GLU A 92 28.99 -12.69 4.01
N SER A 93 28.25 -11.98 3.15
CA SER A 93 27.23 -11.02 3.58
C SER A 93 26.11 -11.69 4.39
N ILE A 94 25.60 -12.83 3.93
CA ILE A 94 24.58 -13.60 4.66
C ILE A 94 25.13 -14.10 6.01
N SER A 95 26.35 -14.64 6.02
CA SER A 95 27.01 -15.12 7.24
C SER A 95 27.18 -14.01 8.26
N ALA A 96 27.60 -12.81 7.83
CA ALA A 96 27.74 -11.65 8.70
C ALA A 96 26.40 -11.20 9.31
N ILE A 97 25.31 -11.21 8.53
CA ILE A 97 23.97 -10.90 9.03
C ILE A 97 23.51 -11.95 10.05
N MET A 98 23.72 -13.23 9.75
CA MET A 98 23.36 -14.33 10.65
C MET A 98 24.12 -14.25 11.99
N ASP A 99 25.43 -13.95 11.96
CA ASP A 99 26.24 -13.78 13.16
C ASP A 99 25.79 -12.56 13.99
N ALA A 100 25.50 -11.43 13.32
CA ALA A 100 24.99 -10.24 13.98
C ALA A 100 23.64 -10.50 14.69
N HIS A 101 22.72 -11.21 14.02
CA HIS A 101 21.45 -11.61 14.62
C HIS A 101 21.66 -12.53 15.82
N LEU A 102 22.52 -13.55 15.70
CA LEU A 102 22.83 -14.47 16.79
C LEU A 102 23.38 -13.72 18.03
N ARG A 103 24.28 -12.76 17.84
CA ARG A 103 24.82 -11.93 18.93
C ARG A 103 23.74 -11.08 19.58
N TYR A 104 22.88 -10.46 18.78
CA TYR A 104 21.76 -9.66 19.28
C TYR A 104 20.82 -10.49 20.17
N PHE A 105 20.44 -11.70 19.73
CA PHE A 105 19.58 -12.58 20.52
C PHE A 105 20.26 -13.08 21.79
N LYS A 106 21.55 -13.41 21.74
CA LYS A 106 22.32 -13.79 22.94
C LYS A 106 22.35 -12.68 23.99
N LEU A 107 22.59 -11.44 23.57
CA LEU A 107 22.59 -10.29 24.46
C LEU A 107 21.21 -10.08 25.11
N GLY A 108 20.14 -10.19 24.31
CA GLY A 108 18.76 -10.11 24.82
C GLY A 108 18.45 -11.20 25.84
N TYR A 109 18.89 -12.45 25.59
CA TYR A 109 18.72 -13.55 26.53
C TYR A 109 19.45 -13.31 27.85
N GLU A 110 20.73 -12.90 27.81
CA GLU A 110 21.50 -12.61 29.02
C GLU A 110 20.87 -11.50 29.87
N LEU A 111 20.39 -10.43 29.23
CA LEU A 111 19.70 -9.33 29.93
C LEU A 111 18.39 -9.80 30.58
N LEU A 112 17.62 -10.67 29.91
CA LEU A 112 16.39 -11.22 30.46
C LEU A 112 16.67 -12.20 31.61
N SER A 113 17.70 -13.05 31.50
CA SER A 113 18.13 -13.94 32.58
C SER A 113 18.55 -13.17 33.83
N GLN A 114 19.13 -11.97 33.70
CA GLN A 114 19.43 -11.11 34.85
C GLN A 114 18.17 -10.60 35.58
N MET A 115 17.01 -10.55 34.91
CA MET A 115 15.75 -10.12 35.51
C MET A 115 15.04 -11.24 36.29
N GLU A 116 15.38 -12.49 36.03
CA GLU A 116 14.79 -13.67 36.65
C GLU A 116 14.71 -13.63 38.19
N PRO A 117 15.76 -13.26 38.96
CA PRO A 117 15.67 -13.18 40.41
C PRO A 117 14.65 -12.13 40.91
N PHE A 118 14.50 -11.02 40.19
CA PHE A 118 13.53 -9.98 40.55
C PHE A 118 12.10 -10.42 40.28
N ILE A 119 11.87 -11.16 39.19
CA ILE A 119 10.57 -11.76 38.90
C ILE A 119 10.17 -12.72 40.01
N HIS A 120 11.10 -13.59 40.45
CA HIS A 120 10.85 -14.48 41.58
C HIS A 120 10.54 -13.71 42.86
N GLN A 121 11.28 -12.64 43.15
CA GLN A 121 11.04 -11.81 44.34
C GLN A 121 9.65 -11.16 44.33
N VAL A 122 9.21 -10.61 43.19
CA VAL A 122 7.87 -10.03 43.04
C VAL A 122 6.79 -11.09 43.17
N LEU A 123 7.01 -12.28 42.60
CA LEU A 123 6.08 -13.40 42.70
C LEU A 123 5.91 -13.87 44.16
N THR A 124 7.02 -14.01 44.90
CA THR A 124 6.98 -14.35 46.32
C THR A 124 6.22 -13.30 47.13
N TYR A 125 6.46 -12.01 46.87
CA TYR A 125 5.75 -10.93 47.56
C TYR A 125 4.25 -10.95 47.26
N ALA A 126 3.86 -11.15 45.99
CA ALA A 126 2.46 -11.25 45.60
C ALA A 126 1.76 -12.44 46.28
N GLN A 127 2.44 -13.59 46.38
CA GLN A 127 1.92 -14.76 47.07
C GLN A 127 1.72 -14.49 48.57
N GLN A 128 2.70 -13.88 49.23
CA GLN A 128 2.59 -13.49 50.64
C GLN A 128 1.45 -12.49 50.87
N SER A 129 1.31 -11.49 50.00
CA SER A 129 0.21 -10.52 50.10
C SER A 129 -1.16 -11.17 49.94
N LYS A 130 -1.27 -12.16 49.04
CA LYS A 130 -2.51 -12.92 48.85
C LYS A 130 -2.86 -13.73 50.08
N GLU A 131 -1.88 -14.41 50.67
CA GLU A 131 -2.08 -15.18 51.91
C GLU A 131 -2.52 -14.27 53.06
N MET A 132 -1.89 -13.10 53.22
CA MET A 132 -2.31 -12.12 54.22
C MET A 132 -3.74 -11.63 54.02
N ALA A 133 -4.14 -11.32 52.78
CA ALA A 133 -5.50 -10.89 52.47
C ALA A 133 -6.54 -11.97 52.77
N ILE A 134 -6.24 -13.24 52.49
CA ILE A 134 -7.11 -14.37 52.85
C ILE A 134 -7.29 -14.45 54.37
N VAL A 135 -6.19 -14.33 55.13
CA VAL A 135 -6.23 -14.34 56.60
C VAL A 135 -7.06 -13.17 57.15
N GLU A 136 -6.93 -11.98 56.56
CA GLU A 136 -7.73 -10.81 56.96
C GLU A 136 -9.21 -10.98 56.64
N GLN A 137 -9.54 -11.52 55.46
CA GLN A 137 -10.91 -11.82 55.06
C GLN A 137 -11.55 -12.84 56.02
N ASP A 138 -10.80 -13.87 56.41
CA ASP A 138 -11.26 -14.90 57.34
C ASP A 138 -11.52 -14.31 58.75
N LYS A 139 -10.64 -13.41 59.21
CA LYS A 139 -10.84 -12.65 60.46
C LYS A 139 -12.07 -11.74 60.40
N LEU A 140 -12.32 -11.10 59.26
CA LEU A 140 -13.49 -10.24 59.07
C LEU A 140 -14.78 -11.06 59.05
N ALA A 141 -14.78 -12.20 58.34
CA ALA A 141 -15.92 -13.10 58.29
C ALA A 141 -16.32 -13.60 59.69
N LYS A 142 -15.34 -13.95 60.53
CA LYS A 142 -15.58 -14.31 61.94
C LYS A 142 -16.25 -13.18 62.72
N ARG A 143 -15.76 -11.95 62.62
CA ARG A 143 -16.37 -10.78 63.28
C ARG A 143 -17.80 -10.48 62.80
N ILE A 144 -18.06 -10.63 61.50
CA ILE A 144 -19.41 -10.45 60.95
C ILE A 144 -20.36 -11.52 61.50
N GLN A 145 -19.89 -12.76 61.62
CA GLN A 145 -20.69 -13.85 62.18
C GLN A 145 -21.00 -13.62 63.66
N GLU A 146 -20.01 -13.21 64.46
CA GLU A 146 -20.19 -12.83 65.87
C GLU A 146 -21.26 -11.73 66.03
N PHE A 147 -21.17 -10.69 65.19
CA PHE A 147 -22.16 -9.60 65.19
C PHE A 147 -23.56 -10.09 64.85
N ARG A 148 -23.71 -10.93 63.81
CA ARG A 148 -25.01 -11.52 63.43
C ARG A 148 -25.61 -12.33 64.57
N THR A 149 -24.81 -13.19 65.20
CA THR A 149 -25.29 -13.99 66.34
C THR A 149 -25.70 -13.14 67.53
N GLN A 150 -25.00 -12.03 67.80
CA GLN A 150 -25.36 -11.08 68.85
C GLN A 150 -26.70 -10.38 68.54
N THR A 151 -26.88 -9.96 67.29
CA THR A 151 -28.11 -9.29 66.83
C THR A 151 -29.31 -10.24 66.86
N GLU A 152 -29.12 -11.51 66.51
CA GLU A 152 -30.15 -12.55 66.62
C GLU A 152 -30.53 -12.85 68.07
N TYR A 153 -29.57 -12.81 69.00
CA TYR A 153 -29.81 -12.95 70.44
C TYR A 153 -30.66 -11.78 70.98
N GLU A 154 -30.35 -10.56 70.55
CA GLU A 154 -31.10 -9.34 70.90
C GLU A 154 -32.51 -9.35 70.26
N SER A 155 -32.64 -9.77 69.01
CA SER A 155 -33.94 -9.90 68.31
C SER A 155 -34.83 -11.03 68.86
N SER A 156 -34.24 -12.09 69.42
CA SER A 156 -34.98 -13.18 70.06
C SER A 156 -35.57 -12.76 71.42
N GLN A 157 -35.05 -11.68 72.01
CA GLN A 157 -35.58 -11.08 73.23
C GLN A 157 -36.79 -10.16 72.95
N ASP A 158 -36.90 -9.64 71.73
CA ASP A 158 -37.94 -8.69 71.30
C ASP A 158 -39.09 -9.29 70.46
N SER A 159 -39.06 -10.60 70.13
CA SER A 159 -40.00 -11.25 69.18
C SER A 159 -40.81 -12.43 69.74
N ALA A 160 -41.18 -12.40 71.02
CA ALA A 160 -42.20 -13.32 71.57
C ALA A 160 -43.62 -12.91 71.15
N THR A 161 -43.95 -12.90 69.84
CA THR A 161 -45.32 -13.03 69.31
C THR A 161 -45.35 -13.16 67.78
N VAL A 162 -45.92 -14.28 67.31
CA VAL A 162 -46.48 -14.61 65.97
C VAL A 162 -45.60 -15.42 64.98
N ASP A 163 -45.97 -16.71 64.88
CA ASP A 163 -45.76 -17.82 63.92
C ASP A 163 -45.99 -17.48 62.42
N ASP A 164 -45.67 -18.29 61.39
CA ASP A 164 -44.87 -19.51 61.12
C ASP A 164 -44.88 -19.74 59.58
N SER A 165 -43.88 -20.50 59.09
CA SER A 165 -43.95 -21.51 58.02
C SER A 165 -43.35 -21.29 56.60
N MET A 166 -42.54 -22.30 56.25
CA MET A 166 -42.37 -23.05 54.97
C MET A 166 -41.07 -22.96 54.13
N ILE A 167 -40.15 -23.89 54.45
CA ILE A 167 -39.57 -25.00 53.64
C ILE A 167 -39.56 -24.88 52.09
N GLY A 168 -38.38 -25.15 51.47
CA GLY A 168 -38.31 -25.67 50.09
C GLY A 168 -36.92 -25.75 49.43
N ASN A 169 -36.37 -26.97 49.34
CA ASN A 169 -35.10 -27.39 48.71
C ASN A 169 -34.96 -27.10 47.19
N GLY A 170 -33.71 -27.12 46.69
CA GLY A 170 -33.41 -27.52 45.29
C GLY A 170 -32.02 -27.15 44.74
N ILE A 171 -31.09 -28.11 44.72
CA ILE A 171 -29.83 -28.08 43.97
C ILE A 171 -30.10 -28.50 42.51
N HIS A 172 -29.62 -27.77 41.49
CA HIS A 172 -29.20 -28.35 40.21
C HIS A 172 -28.32 -27.44 39.33
N ALA A 173 -27.25 -28.07 38.83
CA ALA A 173 -26.58 -27.92 37.53
C ALA A 173 -26.07 -26.53 37.07
N VAL A 174 -24.74 -26.39 37.09
CA VAL A 174 -23.99 -25.38 36.34
C VAL A 174 -23.58 -25.98 34.99
N ASP A 175 -24.27 -25.62 33.91
CA ASP A 175 -23.62 -25.46 32.59
C ASP A 175 -24.47 -24.65 31.59
N VAL A 176 -23.79 -23.86 30.75
CA VAL A 176 -24.27 -23.21 29.51
C VAL A 176 -25.48 -22.25 29.58
N SER A 177 -25.59 -21.38 30.60
CA SER A 177 -26.61 -20.30 30.65
C SER A 177 -26.05 -18.88 30.91
N SER A 178 -24.74 -18.73 31.10
CA SER A 178 -24.14 -17.48 31.61
C SER A 178 -24.06 -16.32 30.61
N CYS A 179 -24.13 -16.55 29.30
CA CYS A 179 -24.01 -15.47 28.31
C CYS A 179 -25.32 -14.66 28.20
N ASN A 180 -26.46 -15.35 28.15
CA ASN A 180 -27.77 -14.70 27.99
C ASN A 180 -28.25 -13.98 29.26
N LYS A 181 -27.92 -14.51 30.45
CA LYS A 181 -28.24 -13.86 31.74
C LYS A 181 -27.53 -12.53 31.94
N THR A 182 -26.31 -12.39 31.41
CA THR A 182 -25.55 -11.13 31.50
C THR A 182 -26.18 -10.05 30.62
N ILE A 183 -26.71 -10.43 29.45
CA ILE A 183 -27.40 -9.53 28.52
C ILE A 183 -28.76 -9.08 29.10
N GLU A 184 -29.54 -10.00 29.68
CA GLU A 184 -30.82 -9.66 30.34
C GLU A 184 -30.64 -8.77 31.58
N ALA A 185 -29.59 -8.99 32.38
CA ALA A 185 -29.27 -8.14 33.53
C ALA A 185 -28.81 -6.71 33.12
N ILE A 186 -28.11 -6.59 31.98
CA ILE A 186 -27.71 -5.29 31.40
C ILE A 186 -28.92 -4.57 30.78
N MET A 187 -29.87 -5.31 30.19
CA MET A 187 -31.12 -4.75 29.67
C MET A 187 -32.07 -4.28 30.79
N GLN A 188 -32.16 -5.00 31.92
CA GLN A 188 -33.01 -4.64 33.06
C GLN A 188 -32.46 -3.48 33.92
N SER A 189 -31.15 -3.22 33.90
CA SER A 189 -30.53 -2.09 34.61
C SER A 189 -30.64 -0.77 33.82
N SER A 190 -30.69 -0.85 32.48
CA SER A 190 -30.87 0.31 31.59
C SER A 190 -32.25 0.98 31.74
N SER A 191 -33.25 0.31 32.34
CA SER A 191 -34.57 0.88 32.62
C SER A 191 -34.66 1.67 33.93
N ASN A 192 -33.66 1.60 34.81
CA ASN A 192 -33.68 2.27 36.12
C ASN A 192 -32.81 3.55 36.19
N GLY A 193 -32.13 3.92 35.12
CA GLY A 193 -31.37 5.19 35.02
C GLY A 193 -30.08 5.27 35.85
N GLU A 194 -29.62 4.15 36.44
CA GLU A 194 -28.42 4.10 37.28
C GLU A 194 -27.21 3.56 36.48
N VAL A 195 -26.11 4.33 36.41
CA VAL A 195 -24.89 3.94 35.66
C VAL A 195 -24.14 2.84 36.43
N GLN A 196 -24.34 1.58 36.07
CA GLN A 196 -23.59 0.47 36.68
C GLN A 196 -22.26 0.20 35.94
N THR A 197 -21.18 0.00 36.69
CA THR A 197 -19.88 -0.47 36.17
C THR A 197 -19.96 -1.96 35.82
N ILE A 198 -19.86 -2.28 34.53
CA ILE A 198 -19.91 -3.66 34.02
C ILE A 198 -18.58 -4.38 34.21
N ARG A 199 -17.47 -3.64 34.07
CA ARG A 199 -16.15 -4.15 34.37
C ARG A 199 -15.16 -3.05 34.68
N GLN A 200 -14.22 -3.35 35.57
CA GLN A 200 -13.02 -2.56 35.76
C GLN A 200 -11.80 -3.46 35.89
N GLY A 201 -10.64 -2.97 35.48
CA GLY A 201 -9.38 -3.73 35.57
C GLY A 201 -8.24 -3.11 34.79
N TYR A 202 -7.04 -3.65 34.97
CA TYR A 202 -5.86 -3.18 34.25
C TYR A 202 -5.76 -3.80 32.86
N LEU A 203 -5.46 -2.98 31.86
CA LEU A 203 -5.06 -3.42 30.53
C LEU A 203 -3.82 -2.66 30.08
N LEU A 204 -3.01 -3.30 29.25
CA LEU A 204 -1.86 -2.69 28.61
C LEU A 204 -2.31 -2.04 27.30
N LYS A 205 -2.16 -0.72 27.19
CA LYS A 205 -2.53 0.04 25.99
C LYS A 205 -1.28 0.41 25.18
N ARG A 206 -1.28 0.11 23.88
CA ARG A 206 -0.23 0.56 22.95
C ARG A 206 -0.41 2.05 22.59
N SER A 207 0.66 2.83 22.51
CA SER A 207 0.59 4.19 21.94
C SER A 207 0.51 4.18 20.42
N SER A 208 -0.08 5.23 19.85
CA SER A 208 -0.42 5.35 18.43
C SER A 208 0.74 5.79 17.53
N SER A 209 1.92 6.09 18.06
CA SER A 209 3.13 6.41 17.28
C SER A 209 3.92 5.14 16.95
N SER A 210 4.54 5.08 15.78
CA SER A 210 5.19 3.89 15.19
C SER A 210 6.41 3.32 15.94
N ARG A 211 6.76 3.83 17.13
CA ARG A 211 7.87 3.35 17.98
C ARG A 211 7.47 3.22 19.47
N SER A 212 6.38 2.51 19.76
CA SER A 212 5.65 2.68 21.03
C SER A 212 5.64 1.49 22.00
N ASP A 213 6.05 1.78 23.24
CA ASP A 213 5.91 0.97 24.47
C ASP A 213 4.45 0.70 24.90
N TRP A 214 4.24 -0.40 25.63
CA TRP A 214 2.97 -0.73 26.27
C TRP A 214 2.81 0.00 27.61
N LYS A 215 1.67 0.67 27.81
CA LYS A 215 1.38 1.38 29.07
C LYS A 215 0.23 0.73 29.81
N ARG A 216 0.49 0.26 31.03
CA ARG A 216 -0.55 -0.24 31.94
C ARG A 216 -1.48 0.91 32.33
N ARG A 217 -2.78 0.70 32.19
CA ARG A 217 -3.84 1.67 32.47
C ARG A 217 -5.00 0.94 33.14
N PHE A 218 -5.68 1.60 34.07
CA PHE A 218 -6.91 1.09 34.67
C PHE A 218 -8.09 1.52 33.81
N PHE A 219 -8.87 0.55 33.34
CA PHE A 219 -10.03 0.76 32.49
C PHE A 219 -11.31 0.48 33.26
N ILE A 220 -12.34 1.28 33.00
CA ILE A 220 -13.69 1.12 33.55
C ILE A 220 -14.67 1.13 32.39
N LEU A 221 -15.47 0.08 32.25
CA LEU A 221 -16.55 -0.09 31.29
C LEU A 221 -17.88 0.09 32.01
N ASP A 222 -18.67 1.07 31.58
CA ASP A 222 -20.01 1.32 32.10
C ASP A 222 -21.12 0.66 31.25
N SER A 223 -22.33 0.65 31.81
CA SER A 223 -23.57 0.20 31.17
C SER A 223 -24.07 1.08 30.02
N HIS A 224 -23.56 2.31 29.91
CA HIS A 224 -23.85 3.23 28.81
C HIS A 224 -22.88 3.07 27.64
N GLY A 225 -21.97 2.08 27.70
CA GLY A 225 -20.97 1.80 26.68
C GLY A 225 -19.95 2.89 26.46
N LYS A 226 -19.56 3.55 27.54
CA LYS A 226 -18.34 4.32 27.61
C LYS A 226 -17.27 3.52 28.35
N LEU A 227 -16.09 3.50 27.76
CA LEU A 227 -14.90 2.89 28.34
C LEU A 227 -13.90 3.99 28.71
N TYR A 228 -13.63 4.15 30.00
CA TYR A 228 -12.79 5.24 30.53
C TYR A 228 -11.44 4.73 31.02
N TYR A 229 -10.39 5.53 30.84
CA TYR A 229 -9.10 5.32 31.52
C TYR A 229 -8.42 6.65 31.86
N CYS A 230 -7.67 6.69 32.97
CA CYS A 230 -6.95 7.89 33.42
C CYS A 230 -5.57 8.03 32.76
N ARG A 231 -5.15 9.27 32.48
CA ARG A 231 -3.79 9.59 32.00
C ARG A 231 -3.08 10.52 33.00
N ASN A 232 -1.96 10.09 33.58
CA ASN A 232 -1.05 11.02 34.26
C ASN A 232 -0.37 11.92 33.21
N LYS A 233 -0.57 13.24 33.31
CA LYS A 233 0.34 14.22 32.72
C LYS A 233 1.58 14.30 33.62
N GLY A 234 2.74 13.95 33.07
CA GLY A 234 4.00 14.30 33.72
C GLY A 234 4.13 15.82 33.75
N ILE A 235 4.47 16.38 34.88
CA ILE A 235 4.82 17.80 35.02
C ILE A 235 6.09 18.00 34.18
N ASN A 236 6.00 18.73 33.07
CA ASN A 236 7.16 19.22 32.34
C ASN A 236 7.73 20.42 33.10
N PRO A 237 8.98 20.40 33.59
CA PRO A 237 9.61 21.61 34.08
C PRO A 237 10.00 22.50 32.89
N VAL A 238 9.50 23.74 32.93
CA VAL A 238 9.79 24.80 31.96
C VAL A 238 11.22 25.32 32.17
N GLY A 239 11.99 25.29 31.07
CA GLY A 239 13.13 26.13 30.67
C GLY A 239 14.14 26.67 31.70
N PHE A 240 15.44 26.40 31.46
CA PHE A 240 16.51 27.39 31.59
C PHE A 240 17.63 27.11 30.57
N TRP A 241 18.15 28.19 29.96
CA TRP A 241 19.15 28.22 28.89
C TRP A 241 20.60 28.22 29.42
N SER A 242 21.49 27.61 28.61
CA SER A 242 22.93 27.86 28.35
C SER A 242 23.93 28.16 29.48
N HIS A 243 25.02 27.37 29.59
CA HIS A 243 26.38 27.68 29.06
C HIS A 243 27.45 26.63 29.42
N HIS A 244 28.38 26.44 28.47
CA HIS A 244 29.71 25.80 28.44
C HIS A 244 30.30 25.06 29.66
N SER A 245 30.86 23.86 29.45
CA SER A 245 32.31 23.63 29.24
C SER A 245 32.70 22.15 29.39
N SER A 246 33.81 21.81 28.73
CA SER A 246 34.49 20.52 28.59
C SER A 246 35.17 20.01 29.86
N SER A 247 35.11 18.70 30.14
CA SER A 247 36.26 17.87 30.58
C SER A 247 35.90 16.39 30.71
N SER A 248 36.96 15.58 30.68
CA SER A 248 37.09 14.13 30.50
C SER A 248 36.76 13.21 31.69
N SER A 249 36.70 11.91 31.34
CA SER A 249 37.07 10.67 32.07
C SER A 249 36.20 10.17 33.25
N GLU A 250 35.55 9.03 32.97
CA GLU A 250 35.43 7.79 33.77
C GLU A 250 35.47 7.86 35.31
N ASN A 251 34.34 7.52 35.96
CA ASN A 251 34.23 6.24 36.70
C ASN A 251 32.82 6.01 37.27
N ASN A 252 32.40 4.75 37.22
CA ASN A 252 31.13 4.20 37.68
C ASN A 252 30.87 4.41 39.18
N SER A 253 29.63 4.69 39.59
CA SER A 253 28.87 3.83 40.51
C SER A 253 27.52 4.41 40.96
N SER A 254 26.53 3.51 40.96
CA SER A 254 25.34 3.46 41.82
C SER A 254 24.11 4.31 41.48
N VAL A 255 23.09 3.59 40.99
CA VAL A 255 21.73 4.00 40.60
C VAL A 255 20.76 4.04 41.81
N PHE A 256 21.22 3.90 43.06
CA PHE A 256 20.34 3.84 44.24
C PHE A 256 20.14 5.18 44.99
N GLY A 257 20.49 6.32 44.39
CA GLY A 257 20.44 7.63 45.05
C GLY A 257 19.10 8.39 45.04
N ARG A 258 18.02 7.86 44.45
CA ARG A 258 16.75 8.63 44.30
C ARG A 258 15.47 7.98 44.82
N PHE A 259 15.57 6.86 45.52
CA PHE A 259 14.42 6.14 46.09
C PHE A 259 14.21 6.36 47.59
N ARG A 260 14.46 7.57 48.12
CA ARG A 260 13.99 7.96 49.48
C ARG A 260 13.73 9.46 49.56
N SER A 261 12.53 9.88 49.15
CA SER A 261 11.90 11.13 49.61
C SER A 261 10.47 11.19 49.10
N LYS A 262 9.51 10.82 49.95
CA LYS A 262 8.15 11.40 50.11
C LYS A 262 7.23 10.44 50.88
N HIS A 263 7.58 10.18 52.14
CA HIS A 263 6.58 10.04 53.18
C HIS A 263 6.82 11.20 54.15
N ASN A 264 6.01 12.25 54.00
CA ASN A 264 5.51 13.17 55.04
C ASN A 264 5.11 14.52 54.45
N ARG A 265 3.80 14.70 54.26
CA ARG A 265 2.96 15.86 54.61
C ARG A 265 1.64 15.70 53.86
N ALA A 266 0.57 15.34 54.58
CA ALA A 266 -0.32 16.24 55.32
C ALA A 266 -1.36 16.87 54.39
N SER A 267 -2.61 16.71 54.80
CA SER A 267 -3.83 17.21 54.17
C SER A 267 -3.73 18.67 53.74
N SER A 268 -3.99 18.94 52.47
CA SER A 268 -4.61 20.21 52.06
C SER A 268 -5.45 19.99 50.81
N LEU A 269 -6.73 20.26 50.99
CA LEU A 269 -7.79 20.45 50.01
C LEU A 269 -7.29 21.07 48.69
N GLY A 270 -7.53 20.37 47.58
CA GLY A 270 -7.30 20.86 46.23
C GLY A 270 -7.69 19.78 45.22
N GLU A 271 -8.84 19.93 44.57
CA GLU A 271 -9.30 19.05 43.50
C GLU A 271 -8.28 19.02 42.34
N GLU A 272 -7.40 18.01 42.33
CA GLU A 272 -6.59 17.69 41.16
C GLU A 272 -7.50 17.03 40.11
N THR A 273 -7.88 17.82 39.11
CA THR A 273 -8.68 17.40 37.96
C THR A 273 -7.96 16.26 37.22
N LEU A 274 -8.35 15.01 37.46
CA LEU A 274 -7.88 13.84 36.72
C LEU A 274 -8.43 13.90 35.29
N ASP A 275 -7.54 13.91 34.29
CA ASP A 275 -7.90 13.90 32.86
C ASP A 275 -8.36 12.47 32.47
N TYR A 276 -9.67 12.26 32.31
CA TYR A 276 -10.25 10.98 31.87
C TYR A 276 -10.32 10.91 30.34
N CYS A 277 -9.83 9.83 29.74
CA CYS A 277 -10.05 9.54 28.32
C CYS A 277 -11.27 8.65 28.17
N ILE A 278 -12.30 9.14 27.47
CA ILE A 278 -13.53 8.40 27.15
C ILE A 278 -13.37 7.75 25.78
N VAL A 279 -13.67 6.46 25.70
CA VAL A 279 -13.82 5.73 24.43
C VAL A 279 -15.30 5.41 24.27
N ASP A 280 -15.92 5.98 23.24
CA ASP A 280 -17.31 5.72 22.89
C ASP A 280 -17.43 4.40 22.10
N LEU A 281 -18.21 3.46 22.64
CA LEU A 281 -18.42 2.14 22.07
C LEU A 281 -19.67 2.06 21.19
N HIS A 282 -20.47 3.11 21.01
CA HIS A 282 -21.75 3.09 20.27
C HIS A 282 -21.63 2.56 18.83
N THR A 283 -20.44 2.60 18.24
CA THR A 283 -20.13 2.11 16.89
C THR A 283 -18.80 1.36 16.82
N SER A 284 -18.27 0.94 17.98
CA SER A 284 -16.97 0.29 18.04
C SER A 284 -17.04 -1.18 17.64
N THR A 285 -16.05 -1.66 16.91
CA THR A 285 -15.89 -3.09 16.59
C THR A 285 -14.67 -3.68 17.30
N ILE A 286 -14.75 -4.95 17.70
CA ILE A 286 -13.61 -5.64 18.32
C ILE A 286 -12.97 -6.58 17.31
N LYS A 287 -11.73 -6.30 16.91
CA LYS A 287 -10.89 -7.22 16.13
C LYS A 287 -10.08 -8.10 17.08
N ILE A 288 -10.21 -9.41 16.92
CA ILE A 288 -9.36 -10.40 17.56
C ILE A 288 -8.20 -10.61 16.61
N ASP A 289 -6.99 -10.21 17.01
CA ASP A 289 -5.82 -10.31 16.15
C ASP A 289 -5.40 -11.78 16.03
N ALA A 290 -5.89 -12.47 14.99
CA ALA A 290 -5.52 -13.84 14.63
C ALA A 290 -4.36 -13.90 13.62
N GLU A 291 -3.85 -12.76 13.18
CA GLU A 291 -2.94 -12.66 12.02
C GLU A 291 -1.55 -12.08 12.33
N ASP A 292 -1.33 -11.52 13.52
CA ASP A 292 0.00 -11.07 13.97
C ASP A 292 0.56 -12.06 15.00
N THR A 293 1.58 -12.84 14.62
CA THR A 293 2.28 -13.82 15.48
C THR A 293 2.88 -13.20 16.75
N ASP A 294 3.01 -11.88 16.81
CA ASP A 294 3.69 -11.14 17.88
C ASP A 294 2.73 -10.50 18.92
N LEU A 295 1.41 -10.60 18.74
CA LEU A 295 0.40 -9.94 19.59
C LEU A 295 -0.38 -10.93 20.47
N ARG A 296 0.33 -11.68 21.31
CA ARG A 296 -0.29 -12.65 22.24
C ARG A 296 -1.18 -11.93 23.27
N LEU A 297 -2.39 -12.46 23.47
CA LEU A 297 -3.42 -11.93 24.39
C LEU A 297 -3.93 -10.50 24.07
N CYS A 298 -3.68 -10.00 22.86
CA CYS A 298 -4.15 -8.69 22.43
C CYS A 298 -5.55 -8.74 21.81
N PHE A 299 -6.24 -7.61 21.86
CA PHE A 299 -7.46 -7.33 21.11
C PHE A 299 -7.54 -5.84 20.77
N ARG A 300 -8.29 -5.50 19.73
CA ARG A 300 -8.37 -4.13 19.23
C ARG A 300 -9.78 -3.61 19.27
N ILE A 301 -9.97 -2.46 19.90
CA ILE A 301 -11.23 -1.71 19.85
C ILE A 301 -11.09 -0.66 18.74
N ILE A 302 -11.86 -0.81 17.68
CA ILE A 302 -11.87 0.10 16.53
C ILE A 302 -13.11 0.97 16.66
N SER A 303 -12.92 2.19 17.12
CA SER A 303 -13.92 3.26 17.12
C SER A 303 -13.74 4.12 15.84
N PRO A 304 -14.79 4.77 15.30
CA PRO A 304 -14.67 5.64 14.12
C PRO A 304 -13.58 6.71 14.23
N LEU A 305 -13.31 7.17 15.45
CA LEU A 305 -12.33 8.23 15.71
C LEU A 305 -10.92 7.68 15.96
N LYS A 306 -10.79 6.45 16.47
CA LYS A 306 -9.50 5.92 16.92
C LYS A 306 -9.52 4.40 17.13
N SER A 307 -8.40 3.76 16.80
CA SER A 307 -8.15 2.36 17.12
C SER A 307 -7.30 2.22 18.38
N TYR A 308 -7.72 1.37 19.31
CA TYR A 308 -7.06 1.07 20.58
C TYR A 308 -6.60 -0.39 20.60
N THR A 309 -5.29 -0.62 20.57
CA THR A 309 -4.72 -1.96 20.78
C THR A 309 -4.49 -2.17 22.28
N LEU A 310 -5.19 -3.15 22.84
CA LEU A 310 -5.17 -3.50 24.26
C LEU A 310 -4.66 -4.93 24.43
N GLN A 311 -3.90 -5.16 25.51
CA GLN A 311 -3.42 -6.48 25.89
C GLN A 311 -3.89 -6.81 27.31
N ALA A 312 -4.46 -8.01 27.45
CA ALA A 312 -4.93 -8.57 28.71
C ALA A 312 -3.83 -9.40 29.39
N GLU A 313 -3.94 -9.59 30.70
CA GLU A 313 -2.91 -10.30 31.49
C GLU A 313 -2.95 -11.82 31.27
N ASN A 314 -4.12 -12.39 30.94
CA ASN A 314 -4.27 -13.81 30.62
C ASN A 314 -5.44 -14.05 29.64
N GLU A 315 -5.58 -15.28 29.16
CA GLU A 315 -6.59 -15.62 28.15
C GLU A 315 -8.03 -15.58 28.68
N ALA A 316 -8.24 -15.90 29.97
CA ALA A 316 -9.56 -15.78 30.59
C ALA A 316 -9.97 -14.31 30.72
N ASP A 317 -9.05 -13.46 31.16
CA ASP A 317 -9.21 -12.02 31.29
C ASP A 317 -9.51 -11.37 29.93
N ARG A 318 -8.77 -11.76 28.89
CA ARG A 318 -9.02 -11.37 27.49
C ARG A 318 -10.43 -11.73 27.03
N ARG A 319 -10.82 -13.00 27.19
CA ARG A 319 -12.13 -13.47 26.75
C ARG A 319 -13.26 -12.75 27.49
N ASP A 320 -13.14 -12.59 28.80
CA ASP A 320 -14.11 -11.86 29.59
C ASP A 320 -14.22 -10.39 29.11
N TRP A 321 -13.09 -9.74 28.73
CA TRP A 321 -13.09 -8.31 28.38
C TRP A 321 -13.78 -8.12 27.04
N ILE A 322 -13.45 -8.99 26.08
CA ILE A 322 -14.09 -9.03 24.77
C ILE A 322 -15.59 -9.31 24.92
N THR A 323 -15.98 -10.31 25.71
CA THR A 323 -17.40 -10.68 25.89
C THR A 323 -18.20 -9.54 26.49
N LYS A 324 -17.70 -8.89 27.55
CA LYS A 324 -18.40 -7.77 28.20
C LYS A 324 -18.50 -6.55 27.30
N ILE A 325 -17.43 -6.18 26.59
CA ILE A 325 -17.45 -5.04 25.65
C ILE A 325 -18.42 -5.34 24.48
N LYS A 326 -18.39 -6.56 23.90
CA LYS A 326 -19.34 -6.97 22.86
C LYS A 326 -20.79 -6.94 23.34
N GLY A 327 -21.05 -7.41 24.57
CA GLY A 327 -22.37 -7.38 25.18
C GLY A 327 -22.90 -5.96 25.34
N VAL A 328 -22.05 -5.01 25.72
CA VAL A 328 -22.42 -3.60 25.82
C VAL A 328 -22.70 -2.97 24.45
N ILE A 329 -21.86 -3.23 23.44
CA ILE A 329 -22.11 -2.77 22.06
C ILE A 329 -23.44 -3.32 21.54
N ALA A 330 -23.73 -4.61 21.76
CA ALA A 330 -24.98 -5.24 21.35
C ALA A 330 -26.20 -4.64 22.08
N SER A 331 -26.08 -4.33 23.37
CA SER A 331 -27.11 -3.65 24.16
C SER A 331 -27.41 -2.25 23.61
N LEU A 332 -26.37 -1.48 23.28
CA LEU A 332 -26.51 -0.13 22.71
C LEU A 332 -27.17 -0.13 21.33
N LEU A 333 -26.86 -1.11 20.48
CA LEU A 333 -27.52 -1.28 19.19
C LEU A 333 -29.00 -1.66 19.37
N SER A 334 -29.31 -2.49 20.37
CA SER A 334 -30.67 -2.94 20.67
C SER A 334 -31.53 -1.83 21.30
N SER A 335 -30.95 -0.95 22.12
CA SER A 335 -31.66 0.19 22.71
C SER A 335 -31.97 1.27 21.68
N HIS A 336 -31.09 1.49 20.69
CA HIS A 336 -31.32 2.44 19.59
C HIS A 336 -32.48 2.00 18.67
N LEU A 337 -32.60 0.68 18.41
CA LEU A 337 -33.72 0.08 17.67
C LEU A 337 -35.07 0.23 18.41
N LEU A 338 -35.06 0.09 19.74
CA LEU A 338 -36.26 0.32 20.56
C LEU A 338 -36.64 1.81 20.61
N GLN A 339 -35.67 2.73 20.69
CA GLN A 339 -35.95 4.17 20.78
C GLN A 339 -36.45 4.77 19.47
N GLN A 340 -36.10 4.20 18.31
CA GLN A 340 -36.70 4.55 17.01
C GLN A 340 -38.16 4.07 16.86
N SER A 341 -38.62 3.13 17.68
CA SER A 341 -40.02 2.65 17.65
C SER A 341 -41.01 3.49 18.46
N TYR A 342 -40.54 4.49 19.23
CA TYR A 342 -41.39 5.33 20.11
C TYR A 342 -41.70 6.75 19.59
N LEU A 343 -41.31 7.10 18.35
CA LEU A 343 -41.68 8.37 17.69
C LEU A 343 -42.56 8.18 16.45
N GLY A 344 -43.36 7.11 16.41
CA GLY A 344 -44.30 6.81 15.32
C GLY A 344 -45.61 6.20 15.83
N GLY A 345 -46.22 6.79 16.86
CA GLY A 345 -47.49 6.33 17.41
C GLY A 345 -48.70 7.03 16.79
N GLY A 346 -49.32 6.43 15.77
CA GLY A 346 -50.67 6.76 15.28
C GLY A 346 -51.59 5.54 15.31
N LYS A 347 -52.52 5.49 16.27
CA LYS A 347 -53.54 4.43 16.47
C LYS A 347 -54.51 4.33 15.28
N LEU A 348 -54.87 3.12 14.85
CA LEU A 348 -56.28 2.68 14.75
C LEU A 348 -56.44 1.14 14.63
N GLN A 349 -56.93 0.56 15.72
CA GLN A 349 -58.02 -0.41 15.84
C GLN A 349 -58.09 -1.70 14.98
N ARG A 350 -58.06 -2.83 15.71
CA ARG A 350 -58.50 -4.19 15.38
C ARG A 350 -59.67 -4.29 14.39
N ARG A 351 -59.57 -5.25 13.45
CA ARG A 351 -60.54 -6.38 13.31
C ARG A 351 -59.92 -7.54 12.53
N ARG A 352 -60.21 -8.76 12.99
CA ARG A 352 -59.99 -10.03 12.27
C ARG A 352 -61.00 -10.14 11.14
N ASP A 353 -60.62 -10.67 9.99
CA ASP A 353 -61.12 -11.97 9.48
C ASP A 353 -60.61 -12.26 8.05
N ASP A 354 -60.21 -13.52 7.89
CA ASP A 354 -60.39 -14.47 6.78
C ASP A 354 -60.07 -14.17 5.29
N ARG A 355 -59.27 -15.11 4.74
CA ARG A 355 -59.29 -15.74 3.41
C ARG A 355 -59.31 -14.91 2.12
N GLY A 356 -58.18 -15.00 1.39
CA GLY A 356 -58.10 -15.62 0.06
C GLY A 356 -58.42 -14.77 -1.18
N GLY A 357 -57.65 -14.97 -2.24
CA GLY A 357 -58.13 -14.79 -3.62
C GLY A 357 -57.50 -13.65 -4.41
N ASP A 358 -56.44 -14.03 -5.11
CA ASP A 358 -56.20 -13.81 -6.55
C ASP A 358 -55.96 -12.40 -7.13
N SER A 359 -54.93 -12.40 -7.96
CA SER A 359 -54.37 -11.35 -8.79
C SER A 359 -55.22 -11.15 -10.05
N LEU A 360 -55.23 -9.93 -10.62
CA LEU A 360 -54.97 -9.63 -12.05
C LEU A 360 -55.46 -8.20 -12.45
N TYR A 361 -54.52 -7.44 -13.07
CA TYR A 361 -54.62 -6.41 -14.13
C TYR A 361 -55.27 -5.02 -13.83
N VAL A 362 -54.53 -3.87 -13.84
CA VAL A 362 -53.97 -3.03 -14.98
C VAL A 362 -54.99 -2.00 -15.51
N PRO A 363 -54.63 -0.80 -16.05
CA PRO A 363 -53.59 0.22 -15.75
C PRO A 363 -54.21 1.65 -15.58
N CYS A 364 -53.41 2.70 -15.33
CA CYS A 364 -53.65 4.00 -15.99
C CYS A 364 -52.45 4.95 -15.99
N LEU A 365 -52.37 5.68 -17.10
CA LEU A 365 -51.29 6.47 -17.67
C LEU A 365 -51.32 7.94 -17.21
N GLY A 366 -50.14 8.57 -17.16
CA GLY A 366 -49.90 10.02 -17.32
C GLY A 366 -50.11 10.88 -16.06
N SER A 367 -49.33 11.92 -15.77
CA SER A 367 -48.28 12.60 -16.52
C SER A 367 -47.52 13.55 -15.57
N SER A 368 -46.24 13.79 -15.89
CA SER A 368 -45.33 14.89 -15.54
C SER A 368 -45.28 15.51 -14.13
N ASP A 369 -44.08 15.28 -13.55
CA ASP A 369 -43.10 16.28 -13.10
C ASP A 369 -43.08 16.83 -11.67
N SER A 370 -41.82 16.82 -11.19
CA SER A 370 -41.21 17.65 -10.15
C SER A 370 -41.55 17.32 -8.70
N TYR A 371 -40.73 16.49 -8.04
CA TYR A 371 -40.48 16.63 -6.60
C TYR A 371 -39.05 16.21 -6.19
N LYS A 372 -38.29 17.22 -5.75
CA LYS A 372 -37.35 17.24 -4.60
C LYS A 372 -36.63 15.93 -4.26
N ASP A 373 -35.34 15.88 -4.63
CA ASP A 373 -34.39 14.96 -4.01
C ASP A 373 -34.16 15.34 -2.55
N CYS A 374 -34.59 14.46 -1.67
CA CYS A 374 -34.26 14.46 -0.26
C CYS A 374 -32.79 14.05 -0.13
N ILE A 375 -31.97 14.91 0.49
CA ILE A 375 -30.58 14.58 0.85
C ILE A 375 -30.62 13.47 1.89
N ASP A 376 -30.37 12.25 1.42
CA ASP A 376 -30.09 11.09 2.24
C ASP A 376 -28.70 11.28 2.87
N VAL A 377 -28.65 11.33 4.21
CA VAL A 377 -27.41 11.49 4.97
C VAL A 377 -26.70 10.13 4.95
N ASN A 378 -25.95 9.90 3.87
CA ASN A 378 -25.28 8.63 3.60
C ASN A 378 -24.22 8.29 4.67
N GLU A 379 -24.41 7.13 5.29
CA GLU A 379 -23.36 6.27 5.80
C GLU A 379 -22.25 6.11 4.72
N PRO A 380 -20.95 6.16 5.05
CA PRO A 380 -19.91 6.09 4.01
C PRO A 380 -19.97 4.74 3.30
N ASP A 381 -20.48 4.75 2.06
CA ASP A 381 -20.53 3.58 1.17
C ASP A 381 -19.13 2.94 1.08
N SER A 382 -19.04 1.63 1.33
CA SER A 382 -17.77 0.91 1.19
C SER A 382 -17.24 1.02 -0.25
N VAL A 383 -15.92 1.14 -0.43
CA VAL A 383 -15.28 1.25 -1.75
C VAL A 383 -15.80 0.21 -2.74
N ALA A 384 -16.03 -1.02 -2.25
CA ALA A 384 -16.59 -2.09 -3.05
C ALA A 384 -18.01 -1.78 -3.57
N LYS A 385 -18.89 -1.23 -2.73
CA LYS A 385 -20.24 -0.80 -3.17
C LYS A 385 -20.16 0.31 -4.21
N VAL A 386 -19.29 1.30 -3.99
CA VAL A 386 -19.11 2.43 -4.94
C VAL A 386 -18.64 1.92 -6.30
N LEU A 387 -17.62 1.07 -6.32
CA LEU A 387 -17.01 0.62 -7.57
C LEU A 387 -17.88 -0.38 -8.33
N ARG A 388 -18.67 -1.22 -7.64
CA ARG A 388 -19.58 -2.19 -8.28
C ARG A 388 -20.80 -1.54 -8.95
N LYS A 389 -21.19 -0.33 -8.54
CA LYS A 389 -22.26 0.45 -9.20
C LYS A 389 -21.85 0.95 -10.60
N ILE A 390 -20.56 0.91 -10.95
CA ILE A 390 -20.06 1.35 -12.25
C ILE A 390 -20.41 0.29 -13.32
N PRO A 391 -20.78 0.70 -14.56
CA PRO A 391 -21.17 -0.24 -15.61
C PRO A 391 -20.17 -1.39 -15.84
N GLY A 392 -20.65 -2.63 -15.67
CA GLY A 392 -19.90 -3.87 -15.86
C GLY A 392 -19.03 -4.30 -14.66
N ASN A 393 -18.90 -3.47 -13.63
CA ASN A 393 -18.10 -3.78 -12.43
C ASN A 393 -18.83 -4.70 -11.43
N ASP A 394 -20.12 -4.96 -11.66
CA ASP A 394 -20.91 -5.97 -10.97
C ASP A 394 -20.41 -7.40 -11.27
N LEU A 395 -19.68 -7.57 -12.37
CA LEU A 395 -19.10 -8.84 -12.83
C LEU A 395 -17.58 -8.73 -13.03
N CYS A 396 -16.86 -9.83 -12.80
CA CYS A 396 -15.44 -9.95 -13.10
C CYS A 396 -15.18 -9.70 -14.59
N ALA A 397 -14.19 -8.84 -14.89
CA ALA A 397 -13.85 -8.44 -16.25
C ALA A 397 -13.46 -9.63 -17.16
N GLU A 398 -12.94 -10.72 -16.58
CA GLU A 398 -12.41 -11.86 -17.31
C GLU A 398 -13.43 -13.00 -17.45
N CYS A 399 -14.00 -13.46 -16.33
CA CYS A 399 -14.83 -14.68 -16.29
C CYS A 399 -16.30 -14.45 -15.94
N ARG A 400 -16.72 -13.18 -15.76
CA ARG A 400 -18.09 -12.80 -15.38
C ARG A 400 -18.57 -13.35 -14.03
N SER A 401 -17.66 -13.72 -13.14
CA SER A 401 -18.01 -14.04 -11.74
C SER A 401 -18.64 -12.82 -11.07
N PRO A 402 -19.75 -12.96 -10.33
CA PRO A 402 -20.38 -11.84 -9.65
C PRO A 402 -19.50 -11.28 -8.52
N GLU A 403 -19.77 -10.03 -8.15
CA GLU A 403 -19.22 -9.32 -6.99
C GLU A 403 -17.68 -9.38 -6.88
N PRO A 404 -16.94 -8.87 -7.90
CA PRO A 404 -15.49 -8.85 -7.82
C PRO A 404 -14.99 -7.98 -6.65
N ASP A 405 -14.00 -8.49 -5.92
CA ASP A 405 -13.36 -7.86 -4.74
C ASP A 405 -11.91 -7.40 -5.01
N TRP A 406 -11.43 -7.60 -6.23
CA TRP A 406 -10.08 -7.21 -6.65
C TRP A 406 -10.14 -6.27 -7.84
N ALA A 407 -9.07 -5.51 -8.05
CA ALA A 407 -8.94 -4.63 -9.20
C ALA A 407 -7.53 -4.66 -9.76
N SER A 408 -7.40 -4.34 -11.04
CA SER A 408 -6.13 -3.93 -11.63
C SER A 408 -6.16 -2.43 -11.88
N LEU A 409 -5.31 -1.68 -11.17
CA LEU A 409 -5.35 -0.21 -11.17
C LEU A 409 -5.03 0.39 -12.55
N ASN A 410 -4.01 -0.13 -13.22
CA ASN A 410 -3.61 0.36 -14.54
C ASN A 410 -4.53 -0.08 -15.66
N LEU A 411 -5.18 -1.24 -15.51
CA LEU A 411 -6.15 -1.69 -16.50
C LEU A 411 -7.55 -1.07 -16.25
N GLY A 412 -7.81 -0.52 -15.06
CA GLY A 412 -9.10 0.10 -14.73
C GLY A 412 -10.26 -0.90 -14.64
N ILE A 413 -9.97 -2.13 -14.20
CA ILE A 413 -10.94 -3.24 -14.18
C ILE A 413 -11.08 -3.89 -12.80
N LEU A 414 -12.25 -4.48 -12.53
CA LEU A 414 -12.52 -5.34 -11.38
C LEU A 414 -12.46 -6.84 -11.74
N LEU A 415 -11.91 -7.62 -10.81
CA LEU A 415 -11.56 -9.03 -10.96
C LEU A 415 -12.09 -9.84 -9.76
N CYS A 416 -12.48 -11.09 -10.01
CA CYS A 416 -12.69 -12.06 -8.93
C CYS A 416 -11.35 -12.56 -8.37
N ILE A 417 -11.39 -13.26 -7.23
CA ILE A 417 -10.19 -13.77 -6.57
C ILE A 417 -9.32 -14.65 -7.47
N GLU A 418 -9.93 -15.55 -8.24
CA GLU A 418 -9.21 -16.46 -9.14
C GLU A 418 -8.49 -15.72 -10.27
N CYS A 419 -9.20 -14.85 -10.99
CA CYS A 419 -8.62 -14.06 -12.07
C CYS A 419 -7.57 -13.07 -11.54
N SER A 420 -7.78 -12.51 -10.34
CA SER A 420 -6.77 -11.69 -9.68
C SER A 420 -5.46 -12.45 -9.42
N GLY A 421 -5.55 -13.75 -9.12
CA GLY A 421 -4.40 -14.65 -8.97
C GLY A 421 -3.59 -14.77 -10.25
N VAL A 422 -4.25 -14.95 -11.40
CA VAL A 422 -3.59 -14.97 -12.71
C VAL A 422 -2.95 -13.62 -13.03
N HIS A 423 -3.66 -12.51 -12.80
CA HIS A 423 -3.13 -11.17 -13.04
C HIS A 423 -1.87 -10.86 -12.21
N ARG A 424 -1.69 -11.46 -11.04
CA ARG A 424 -0.45 -11.35 -10.25
C ARG A 424 0.74 -12.01 -10.95
N ASN A 425 0.51 -13.12 -11.65
CA ASN A 425 1.56 -13.85 -12.36
C ASN A 425 2.06 -13.11 -13.61
N LEU A 426 1.25 -12.20 -14.18
CA LEU A 426 1.66 -11.35 -15.31
C LEU A 426 2.73 -10.31 -14.92
N GLY A 427 2.81 -9.95 -13.63
CA GLY A 427 3.70 -8.92 -13.12
C GLY A 427 3.15 -7.49 -13.25
N VAL A 428 3.74 -6.59 -12.46
CA VAL A 428 3.26 -5.20 -12.28
C VAL A 428 3.37 -4.31 -13.52
N HIS A 429 4.18 -4.72 -14.49
CA HIS A 429 4.34 -4.04 -15.78
C HIS A 429 3.14 -4.29 -16.72
N ILE A 430 2.32 -5.31 -16.43
CA ILE A 430 1.08 -5.62 -17.16
C ILE A 430 -0.14 -5.32 -16.30
N SER A 431 -0.16 -5.77 -15.03
CA SER A 431 -1.32 -5.64 -14.16
C SER A 431 -0.96 -5.32 -12.71
N LYS A 432 -1.47 -4.21 -12.18
CA LYS A 432 -1.25 -3.73 -10.81
C LYS A 432 -2.44 -4.12 -9.91
N VAL A 433 -2.41 -5.34 -9.38
CA VAL A 433 -3.53 -5.92 -8.62
C VAL A 433 -3.64 -5.36 -7.19
N ARG A 434 -4.84 -4.96 -6.77
CA ARG A 434 -5.19 -4.46 -5.41
C ARG A 434 -6.56 -4.95 -4.95
N SER A 435 -6.73 -5.12 -3.65
CA SER A 435 -7.99 -5.50 -3.02
C SER A 435 -8.89 -4.30 -2.78
N LEU A 436 -10.19 -4.45 -3.04
CA LEU A 436 -11.20 -3.44 -2.72
C LEU A 436 -11.43 -3.30 -1.21
N VAL A 437 -11.14 -4.36 -0.44
CA VAL A 437 -11.43 -4.45 0.99
C VAL A 437 -10.15 -4.30 1.82
N LEU A 438 -9.04 -4.91 1.39
CA LEU A 438 -7.82 -4.98 2.19
C LEU A 438 -6.88 -3.76 1.97
N ASP A 439 -6.87 -3.17 0.77
CA ASP A 439 -5.93 -2.10 0.41
C ASP A 439 -6.51 -0.68 0.57
N VAL A 440 -7.00 -0.35 1.77
CA VAL A 440 -7.78 0.89 2.03
C VAL A 440 -7.07 2.19 1.61
N LYS A 441 -5.73 2.25 1.74
CA LYS A 441 -4.94 3.46 1.42
C LYS A 441 -4.77 3.71 -0.09
N VAL A 442 -5.07 2.72 -0.94
CA VAL A 442 -4.92 2.84 -2.39
C VAL A 442 -6.07 3.61 -3.02
N TRP A 443 -7.25 3.53 -2.42
CA TRP A 443 -8.51 4.04 -2.98
C TRP A 443 -8.72 5.53 -2.70
N GLU A 444 -7.74 6.34 -3.10
CA GLU A 444 -7.83 7.80 -3.09
C GLU A 444 -8.91 8.28 -4.08
N PRO A 445 -9.51 9.47 -3.90
CA PRO A 445 -10.57 9.99 -4.77
C PRO A 445 -10.22 9.95 -6.27
N ALA A 446 -8.99 10.33 -6.64
CA ALA A 446 -8.52 10.30 -8.04
C ALA A 446 -8.56 8.88 -8.65
N VAL A 447 -8.28 7.84 -7.86
CA VAL A 447 -8.36 6.44 -8.30
C VAL A 447 -9.83 6.03 -8.46
N LEU A 448 -10.71 6.43 -7.54
CA LEU A 448 -12.15 6.15 -7.67
C LEU A 448 -12.74 6.83 -8.91
N ASP A 449 -12.37 8.08 -9.20
CA ASP A 449 -12.82 8.82 -10.37
C ASP A 449 -12.27 8.24 -11.69
N LEU A 450 -11.06 7.69 -11.67
CA LEU A 450 -10.51 6.92 -12.79
C LEU A 450 -11.39 5.72 -13.10
N PHE A 451 -11.77 4.94 -12.08
CA PHE A 451 -12.65 3.78 -12.27
C PHE A 451 -14.06 4.19 -12.73
N ARG A 452 -14.62 5.29 -12.20
CA ARG A 452 -15.92 5.83 -12.66
C ARG A 452 -15.90 6.19 -14.14
N SER A 453 -14.76 6.67 -14.63
CA SER A 453 -14.58 7.07 -16.03
C SER A 453 -14.39 5.88 -16.97
N LEU A 454 -13.70 4.84 -16.51
CA LEU A 454 -13.41 3.63 -17.29
C LEU A 454 -14.49 2.56 -17.06
N GLY A 455 -14.32 1.72 -16.04
CA GLY A 455 -15.22 0.61 -15.74
C GLY A 455 -15.05 -0.59 -16.67
N ASN A 456 -15.39 -1.78 -16.18
CA ASN A 456 -15.24 -3.05 -16.89
C ASN A 456 -15.95 -3.06 -18.25
N ALA A 457 -17.14 -2.44 -18.36
CA ALA A 457 -17.87 -2.39 -19.63
C ALA A 457 -17.05 -1.67 -20.71
N TYR A 458 -16.50 -0.50 -20.40
CA TYR A 458 -15.68 0.27 -21.33
C TYR A 458 -14.34 -0.43 -21.60
N CYS A 459 -13.62 -0.84 -20.56
CA CYS A 459 -12.32 -1.50 -20.73
C CYS A 459 -12.45 -2.77 -21.58
N ASN A 460 -13.47 -3.60 -21.35
CA ASN A 460 -13.69 -4.80 -22.16
C ASN A 460 -14.10 -4.47 -23.60
N SER A 461 -14.81 -3.35 -23.85
CA SER A 461 -15.12 -2.94 -25.23
C SER A 461 -13.87 -2.67 -26.07
N ILE A 462 -12.76 -2.30 -25.45
CA ILE A 462 -11.46 -2.08 -26.13
C ILE A 462 -10.63 -3.36 -26.15
N TRP A 463 -10.49 -4.02 -25.00
CA TRP A 463 -9.63 -5.20 -24.87
C TRP A 463 -10.19 -6.45 -25.54
N GLU A 464 -11.49 -6.50 -25.77
CA GLU A 464 -12.21 -7.64 -26.37
C GLU A 464 -12.93 -7.24 -27.67
N GLU A 465 -12.57 -6.13 -28.28
CA GLU A 465 -13.22 -5.58 -29.49
C GLU A 465 -13.33 -6.62 -30.62
N ALA A 466 -12.23 -7.34 -30.91
CA ALA A 466 -12.23 -8.36 -31.97
C ALA A 466 -13.11 -9.59 -31.65
N LEU A 467 -13.44 -9.82 -30.37
CA LEU A 467 -14.42 -10.84 -29.97
C LEU A 467 -15.86 -10.37 -30.16
N LEU A 468 -16.12 -9.07 -30.00
CA LEU A 468 -17.45 -8.46 -30.14
C LEU A 468 -17.84 -8.33 -31.62
N ASP A 469 -16.90 -7.94 -32.48
CA ASP A 469 -17.15 -7.71 -33.92
C ASP A 469 -17.20 -8.99 -34.76
N GLY A 470 -16.88 -10.16 -34.19
CA GLY A 470 -16.76 -11.42 -34.93
C GLY A 470 -15.67 -11.41 -36.02
N SER A 471 -14.85 -10.36 -36.05
CA SER A 471 -13.86 -10.02 -37.09
C SER A 471 -12.46 -10.56 -36.77
N MET A 472 -12.38 -11.76 -36.17
CA MET A 472 -11.09 -12.43 -36.01
C MET A 472 -10.48 -12.66 -37.40
N SER A 473 -9.55 -11.78 -37.78
CA SER A 473 -8.92 -11.78 -39.10
C SER A 473 -8.32 -13.15 -39.38
N LYS A 474 -8.66 -13.72 -40.55
CA LYS A 474 -8.21 -15.04 -41.00
C LYS A 474 -6.68 -15.22 -40.89
N ASN A 475 -5.90 -14.15 -40.98
CA ASN A 475 -4.44 -14.19 -40.90
C ASN A 475 -3.88 -14.38 -39.46
N LYS A 476 -4.68 -14.14 -38.41
CA LYS A 476 -4.32 -14.42 -37.00
C LYS A 476 -4.78 -15.81 -36.53
N LEU A 477 -5.62 -16.48 -37.32
CA LEU A 477 -6.18 -17.80 -36.99
C LEU A 477 -5.15 -18.93 -37.14
N ASP A 478 -4.09 -18.72 -37.94
CA ASP A 478 -3.06 -19.73 -38.19
C ASP A 478 -2.17 -20.01 -36.96
N SER A 479 -2.17 -19.16 -35.93
CA SER A 479 -1.41 -19.36 -34.69
C SER A 479 -2.21 -19.91 -33.51
N ILE A 480 -3.56 -19.99 -33.62
CA ILE A 480 -4.43 -20.42 -32.51
C ILE A 480 -5.31 -21.58 -32.96
N SER A 481 -5.00 -22.79 -32.50
CA SER A 481 -5.72 -24.01 -32.92
C SER A 481 -7.18 -24.09 -32.42
N THR A 482 -7.67 -23.17 -31.58
CA THR A 482 -9.06 -23.13 -31.09
C THR A 482 -9.59 -21.70 -30.93
N PRO A 483 -10.86 -21.43 -31.31
CA PRO A 483 -11.49 -20.13 -31.07
C PRO A 483 -11.58 -19.86 -29.56
N ILE A 484 -10.98 -18.75 -29.12
CA ILE A 484 -10.95 -18.35 -27.71
C ILE A 484 -12.29 -17.68 -27.37
N ARG A 485 -13.14 -18.34 -26.59
CA ARG A 485 -14.36 -17.73 -26.03
C ARG A 485 -14.07 -17.06 -24.69
N LYS A 486 -14.91 -16.11 -24.28
CA LYS A 486 -14.85 -15.54 -22.94
C LYS A 486 -15.14 -16.63 -21.88
N PRO A 487 -14.30 -16.77 -20.84
CA PRO A 487 -14.52 -17.73 -19.77
C PRO A 487 -15.82 -17.45 -18.98
N CYS A 488 -16.38 -18.50 -18.39
CA CYS A 488 -17.42 -18.41 -17.38
C CYS A 488 -16.86 -18.70 -15.97
N PRO A 489 -17.62 -18.47 -14.89
CA PRO A 489 -17.13 -18.70 -13.53
C PRO A 489 -16.71 -20.15 -13.27
N GLY A 490 -17.38 -21.13 -13.91
CA GLY A 490 -17.10 -22.56 -13.76
C GLY A 490 -15.95 -23.09 -14.61
N ASP A 491 -15.37 -22.31 -15.52
CA ASP A 491 -14.23 -22.76 -16.32
C ASP A 491 -12.97 -22.91 -15.46
N GLY A 492 -12.17 -23.94 -15.74
CA GLY A 492 -10.93 -24.22 -15.01
C GLY A 492 -9.89 -23.09 -15.12
N ILE A 493 -9.08 -22.94 -14.08
CA ILE A 493 -8.11 -21.82 -13.98
C ILE A 493 -7.14 -21.76 -15.16
N GLY A 494 -6.70 -22.90 -15.69
CA GLY A 494 -5.80 -22.94 -16.86
C GLY A 494 -6.44 -22.39 -18.15
N TYR A 495 -7.76 -22.46 -18.30
CA TYR A 495 -8.47 -21.82 -19.41
C TYR A 495 -8.56 -20.30 -19.22
N LYS A 496 -8.90 -19.86 -17.99
CA LYS A 496 -8.90 -18.45 -17.61
C LYS A 496 -7.53 -17.81 -17.83
N GLU A 497 -6.46 -18.52 -17.48
CA GLU A 497 -5.08 -18.08 -17.69
C GLU A 497 -4.73 -17.89 -19.17
N LYS A 498 -5.08 -18.86 -20.03
CA LYS A 498 -4.88 -18.73 -21.48
C LYS A 498 -5.63 -17.52 -22.05
N PHE A 499 -6.88 -17.32 -21.64
CA PHE A 499 -7.68 -16.16 -22.06
C PHE A 499 -7.03 -14.84 -21.64
N ILE A 500 -6.61 -14.72 -20.38
CA ILE A 500 -6.00 -13.51 -19.81
C ILE A 500 -4.67 -13.19 -20.50
N ASN A 501 -3.83 -14.21 -20.79
CA ASN A 501 -2.59 -14.01 -21.55
C ASN A 501 -2.88 -13.52 -22.98
N ALA A 502 -3.82 -14.15 -23.68
CA ALA A 502 -4.23 -13.72 -25.02
C ALA A 502 -4.77 -12.27 -25.03
N LYS A 503 -5.42 -11.83 -23.94
CA LYS A 503 -5.99 -10.49 -23.77
C LYS A 503 -4.91 -9.43 -23.55
N TYR A 504 -4.06 -9.60 -22.54
CA TYR A 504 -3.18 -8.53 -22.06
C TYR A 504 -1.72 -8.68 -22.48
N VAL A 505 -1.24 -9.91 -22.65
CA VAL A 505 0.16 -10.18 -23.06
C VAL A 505 0.27 -10.13 -24.57
N ASP A 506 -0.52 -10.96 -25.25
CA ASP A 506 -0.43 -11.10 -26.71
C ASP A 506 -1.28 -10.05 -27.45
N LYS A 507 -2.18 -9.36 -26.73
CA LYS A 507 -3.12 -8.35 -27.26
C LYS A 507 -3.85 -8.84 -28.53
N LEU A 508 -4.26 -10.11 -28.56
CA LEU A 508 -4.82 -10.72 -29.77
C LEU A 508 -6.22 -10.19 -30.09
N MET A 509 -6.95 -9.80 -29.05
CA MET A 509 -8.36 -9.40 -29.08
C MET A 509 -8.57 -7.89 -29.24
N VAL A 510 -7.48 -7.11 -29.24
CA VAL A 510 -7.50 -5.65 -29.48
C VAL A 510 -7.45 -5.40 -30.99
N VAL A 511 -8.36 -4.56 -31.50
CA VAL A 511 -8.32 -4.08 -32.89
C VAL A 511 -7.30 -2.93 -32.97
N ARG A 512 -6.35 -3.03 -33.91
CA ARG A 512 -5.33 -1.99 -34.12
C ARG A 512 -5.79 -1.06 -35.24
N ASP A 513 -5.80 0.24 -34.98
CA ASP A 513 -6.05 1.27 -35.99
C ASP A 513 -4.85 1.35 -36.96
N THR A 514 -4.87 0.56 -38.04
CA THR A 514 -3.83 0.59 -39.09
C THR A 514 -3.96 1.76 -40.07
N ASN A 515 -5.05 2.54 -39.98
CA ASN A 515 -5.46 3.50 -41.02
C ASN A 515 -5.40 4.99 -40.61
N ARG A 516 -4.91 5.35 -39.43
CA ARG A 516 -4.69 6.75 -39.05
C ARG A 516 -3.24 7.15 -39.32
N ASN A 517 -2.96 7.58 -40.54
CA ASN A 517 -1.69 8.24 -40.95
C ASN A 517 -1.50 9.65 -40.32
N GLY A 518 -2.29 10.03 -39.31
CA GLY A 518 -1.99 11.17 -38.46
C GLY A 518 -1.00 10.77 -37.37
N SER A 519 -0.10 11.66 -36.97
CA SER A 519 0.83 11.39 -35.86
C SER A 519 0.03 10.96 -34.63
N ALA A 520 0.11 9.69 -34.23
CA ALA A 520 -0.58 9.17 -33.05
C ALA A 520 -0.20 9.98 -31.79
N ALA A 521 1.02 10.53 -31.77
CA ALA A 521 1.49 11.50 -30.79
C ALA A 521 0.63 12.77 -30.74
N ARG A 522 0.21 13.33 -31.88
CA ARG A 522 -0.72 14.48 -31.91
C ARG A 522 -2.09 14.12 -31.37
N THR A 523 -2.61 12.94 -31.72
CA THR A 523 -3.95 12.53 -31.25
C THR A 523 -4.00 12.33 -29.74
N ILE A 524 -2.97 11.70 -29.14
CA ILE A 524 -2.91 11.55 -27.69
C ILE A 524 -2.67 12.89 -26.99
N TRP A 525 -1.88 13.79 -27.60
CA TRP A 525 -1.66 15.14 -27.08
C TRP A 525 -2.97 15.93 -27.02
N ASP A 526 -3.70 16.00 -28.14
CA ASP A 526 -5.01 16.65 -28.22
C ASP A 526 -6.00 16.03 -27.22
N ALA A 527 -5.97 14.71 -27.03
CA ALA A 527 -6.84 14.04 -26.07
C ALA A 527 -6.50 14.41 -24.61
N VAL A 528 -5.23 14.58 -24.26
CA VAL A 528 -4.82 15.06 -22.93
C VAL A 528 -5.19 16.54 -22.73
N GLU A 529 -4.98 17.38 -23.74
CA GLU A 529 -5.35 18.81 -23.73
C GLU A 529 -6.85 18.99 -23.50
N ASN A 530 -7.68 18.21 -24.19
CA ASN A 530 -9.14 18.22 -24.03
C ASN A 530 -9.64 17.42 -22.80
N ASN A 531 -8.75 16.93 -21.95
CA ASN A 531 -9.07 16.10 -20.78
C ASN A 531 -9.96 14.88 -21.10
N ASN A 532 -9.79 14.28 -22.29
CA ASN A 532 -10.55 13.12 -22.73
C ASN A 532 -9.88 11.81 -22.26
N LEU A 533 -10.16 11.45 -21.00
CA LEU A 533 -9.57 10.28 -20.34
C LEU A 533 -9.77 8.97 -21.10
N ARG A 534 -10.98 8.77 -21.65
CA ARG A 534 -11.36 7.55 -22.36
C ARG A 534 -10.56 7.38 -23.63
N GLU A 535 -10.39 8.45 -24.40
CA GLU A 535 -9.60 8.41 -25.64
C GLU A 535 -8.11 8.21 -25.34
N VAL A 536 -7.56 8.86 -24.32
CA VAL A 536 -6.17 8.62 -23.88
C VAL A 536 -5.97 7.14 -23.51
N TYR A 537 -6.87 6.56 -22.71
CA TYR A 537 -6.83 5.14 -22.36
C TYR A 537 -6.89 4.26 -23.62
N ARG A 538 -7.83 4.52 -24.54
CA ARG A 538 -7.98 3.76 -25.79
C ARG A 538 -6.69 3.77 -26.60
N LEU A 539 -6.14 4.96 -26.86
CA LEU A 539 -4.92 5.16 -27.61
C LEU A 539 -3.75 4.38 -27.00
N VAL A 540 -3.56 4.47 -25.68
CA VAL A 540 -2.50 3.75 -24.96
C VAL A 540 -2.63 2.23 -25.09
N VAL A 541 -3.85 1.70 -25.11
CA VAL A 541 -4.08 0.25 -25.26
C VAL A 541 -3.85 -0.22 -26.69
N THR A 542 -4.36 0.52 -27.69
CA THR A 542 -4.41 0.12 -29.10
C THR A 542 -3.09 0.30 -29.84
N THR A 543 -2.22 1.23 -29.42
CA THR A 543 -0.93 1.46 -30.10
C THR A 543 0.16 0.49 -29.65
N GLU A 544 1.04 0.11 -30.59
CA GLU A 544 2.16 -0.80 -30.31
C GLU A 544 3.31 -0.12 -29.57
N ARG A 545 3.58 1.16 -29.85
CA ARG A 545 4.63 1.94 -29.18
C ARG A 545 4.07 2.60 -27.93
N SER A 546 4.85 2.61 -26.84
CA SER A 546 4.50 3.36 -25.63
C SER A 546 4.48 4.86 -25.93
N MET A 547 3.28 5.46 -25.97
CA MET A 547 3.07 6.90 -26.17
C MET A 547 3.04 7.69 -24.86
N ILE A 548 3.18 7.01 -23.71
CA ILE A 548 2.93 7.61 -22.40
C ILE A 548 3.93 8.73 -22.04
N ASN A 549 5.13 8.65 -22.62
CA ASN A 549 6.22 9.61 -22.44
C ASN A 549 6.46 10.46 -23.70
N THR A 550 5.46 10.56 -24.60
CA THR A 550 5.53 11.45 -25.76
C THR A 550 5.75 12.90 -25.31
N VAL A 551 6.70 13.56 -25.95
CA VAL A 551 7.02 14.97 -25.76
C VAL A 551 6.45 15.81 -26.90
N PHE A 552 6.22 17.10 -26.64
CA PHE A 552 5.64 18.03 -27.60
C PHE A 552 6.41 18.09 -28.93
N ASP A 553 7.73 17.93 -28.89
CA ASP A 553 8.60 17.98 -30.07
C ASP A 553 8.25 16.86 -31.08
N GLU A 554 7.76 15.72 -30.60
CA GLU A 554 7.28 14.61 -31.43
C GLU A 554 5.93 14.92 -32.11
N VAL A 555 5.18 15.91 -31.60
CA VAL A 555 3.85 16.31 -32.08
C VAL A 555 3.92 17.34 -33.21
N VAL A 556 4.86 18.28 -33.13
CA VAL A 556 4.95 19.40 -34.09
C VAL A 556 5.69 19.00 -35.38
N GLY A 557 6.61 18.03 -35.30
CA GLY A 557 7.56 17.75 -36.39
C GLY A 557 8.61 18.86 -36.44
N GLY A 558 9.89 18.51 -36.56
CA GLY A 558 11.05 19.37 -36.25
C GLY A 558 11.29 20.65 -37.09
N ASP A 559 10.26 21.29 -37.65
CA ASP A 559 10.39 22.42 -38.59
C ASP A 559 9.77 23.75 -38.12
N ILE A 560 9.41 23.90 -36.83
CA ILE A 560 8.97 25.21 -36.32
C ILE A 560 9.71 25.49 -35.01
N PHE A 561 10.52 26.57 -35.01
CA PHE A 561 11.41 27.09 -33.95
C PHE A 561 12.93 26.79 -34.03
N HIS A 562 13.44 26.23 -35.14
CA HIS A 562 14.89 26.32 -35.40
C HIS A 562 15.29 27.71 -35.94
N LYS A 563 15.40 28.69 -35.03
CA LYS A 563 16.47 29.70 -35.15
C LYS A 563 17.64 29.25 -34.28
N ALA A 564 18.59 28.62 -34.94
CA ALA A 564 19.91 28.34 -34.40
C ALA A 564 20.58 29.67 -34.01
N ASP A 565 20.42 30.13 -32.76
CA ASP A 565 21.36 31.08 -32.12
C ASP A 565 21.18 31.30 -30.58
N GLN A 566 20.52 30.41 -29.83
CA GLN A 566 20.48 30.52 -28.36
C GLN A 566 20.63 29.15 -27.68
N THR A 567 21.87 28.70 -27.52
CA THR A 567 22.27 27.47 -26.81
C THR A 567 22.38 27.67 -25.30
N ASP A 568 21.40 28.31 -24.67
CA ASP A 568 21.40 28.49 -23.21
C ASP A 568 19.95 28.42 -22.65
N PRO A 569 19.60 27.43 -21.80
CA PRO A 569 18.29 27.30 -21.15
C PRO A 569 17.85 28.55 -20.37
N ALA A 570 18.81 29.40 -20.01
CA ALA A 570 18.59 30.68 -19.32
C ALA A 570 18.14 31.82 -20.26
N ASN A 571 18.30 31.69 -21.58
CA ASN A 571 18.20 32.80 -22.53
C ASN A 571 16.91 32.79 -23.38
N CYS A 572 15.98 31.88 -23.11
CA CYS A 572 14.63 31.87 -23.70
C CYS A 572 13.74 32.97 -23.06
N GLU A 573 14.23 34.22 -23.05
CA GLU A 573 13.54 35.40 -22.51
C GLU A 573 12.96 36.31 -23.62
N ASN A 574 12.99 35.88 -24.89
CA ASN A 574 12.52 36.67 -26.04
C ASN A 574 11.19 36.19 -26.64
N VAL A 575 10.22 35.86 -25.79
CA VAL A 575 8.80 36.10 -26.10
C VAL A 575 8.20 36.80 -24.89
N LYS A 576 7.59 37.97 -25.11
CA LYS A 576 6.89 38.79 -24.10
C LYS A 576 5.58 38.13 -23.61
N GLU A 577 5.54 36.81 -23.49
CA GLU A 577 4.42 36.04 -22.96
C GLU A 577 4.99 34.99 -22.00
N ASN A 578 4.39 34.90 -20.81
CA ASN A 578 4.66 33.95 -19.73
C ASN A 578 5.63 32.77 -20.05
N PRO A 579 6.71 32.54 -19.27
CA PRO A 579 7.55 31.32 -19.38
C PRO A 579 6.80 30.00 -19.11
N ALA A 580 5.50 30.07 -18.82
CA ALA A 580 4.54 28.97 -18.82
C ALA A 580 4.08 28.52 -20.22
N ASN A 581 4.43 29.24 -21.29
CA ASN A 581 3.96 28.96 -22.66
C ASN A 581 4.95 28.18 -23.53
N CYS A 582 6.20 27.95 -23.10
CA CYS A 582 7.11 27.08 -23.85
C CYS A 582 6.77 25.61 -23.58
N LEU A 583 6.28 24.92 -24.61
CA LEU A 583 5.94 23.50 -24.60
C LEU A 583 7.11 22.59 -25.02
N GLU A 584 8.28 23.16 -25.34
CA GLU A 584 9.44 22.39 -25.79
C GLU A 584 9.90 21.40 -24.72
N GLY A 585 10.09 20.14 -25.12
CA GLY A 585 10.38 19.03 -24.22
C GLY A 585 9.28 18.68 -23.20
N CYS A 586 8.12 19.38 -23.18
CA CYS A 586 7.02 19.03 -22.28
C CYS A 586 6.44 17.67 -22.66
N SER A 587 6.19 16.84 -21.65
CA SER A 587 5.54 15.53 -21.80
C SER A 587 4.03 15.59 -21.57
N LEU A 588 3.31 14.52 -21.90
CA LEU A 588 1.88 14.40 -21.55
C LEU A 588 1.61 14.62 -20.06
N LEU A 589 2.53 14.22 -19.18
CA LEU A 589 2.41 14.42 -17.73
C LEU A 589 2.54 15.90 -17.35
N HIS A 590 3.43 16.65 -18.01
CA HIS A 590 3.50 18.11 -17.86
C HIS A 590 2.20 18.77 -18.29
N LEU A 591 1.67 18.39 -19.46
CA LEU A 591 0.43 18.93 -20.00
C LEU A 591 -0.77 18.66 -19.06
N ALA A 592 -0.88 17.43 -18.53
CA ALA A 592 -1.93 17.10 -17.55
C ALA A 592 -1.78 17.93 -16.25
N CYS A 593 -0.54 18.15 -15.79
CA CYS A 593 -0.24 19.02 -14.66
C CYS A 593 -0.54 20.50 -14.94
N GLN A 594 -0.47 20.95 -16.20
CA GLN A 594 -0.84 22.29 -16.68
C GLN A 594 -2.35 22.47 -16.90
N HIS A 595 -3.13 21.40 -17.08
CA HIS A 595 -4.60 21.46 -17.19
C HIS A 595 -5.34 21.20 -15.88
N GLY A 596 -4.71 20.50 -14.93
CA GLY A 596 -5.19 20.46 -13.54
C GLY A 596 -5.97 19.19 -13.23
N SER A 597 -5.91 18.22 -14.14
CA SER A 597 -6.69 16.99 -14.07
C SER A 597 -5.96 15.94 -13.22
N LEU A 598 -6.40 15.79 -11.97
CA LEU A 598 -5.92 14.73 -11.06
C LEU A 598 -6.11 13.34 -11.65
N VAL A 599 -7.24 13.10 -12.33
CA VAL A 599 -7.58 11.80 -12.91
C VAL A 599 -6.72 11.49 -14.13
N MET A 600 -6.43 12.49 -14.97
CA MET A 600 -5.52 12.31 -16.10
C MET A 600 -4.09 12.01 -15.63
N VAL A 601 -3.60 12.74 -14.62
CA VAL A 601 -2.29 12.46 -14.00
C VAL A 601 -2.26 11.06 -13.42
N GLU A 602 -3.32 10.65 -12.71
CA GLU A 602 -3.45 9.28 -12.18
C GLU A 602 -3.35 8.23 -13.29
N LEU A 603 -4.13 8.39 -14.37
CA LEU A 603 -4.09 7.49 -15.52
C LEU A 603 -2.67 7.38 -16.11
N LEU A 604 -2.04 8.52 -16.39
CA LEU A 604 -0.71 8.55 -17.01
C LEU A 604 0.34 7.83 -16.15
N LEU A 605 0.33 8.07 -14.83
CA LEU A 605 1.22 7.40 -13.88
C LEU A 605 0.93 5.90 -13.77
N GLN A 606 -0.35 5.49 -13.84
CA GLN A 606 -0.70 4.07 -13.82
C GLN A 606 -0.15 3.32 -15.05
N PHE A 607 -0.04 3.99 -16.19
CA PHE A 607 0.59 3.45 -17.42
C PHE A 607 2.11 3.67 -17.51
N GLY A 608 2.74 4.22 -16.48
CA GLY A 608 4.20 4.33 -16.40
C GLY A 608 4.79 5.59 -17.01
N ALA A 609 4.03 6.70 -17.01
CA ALA A 609 4.62 8.02 -17.25
C ALA A 609 5.78 8.27 -16.27
N ASP A 610 6.89 8.79 -16.77
CA ASP A 610 8.03 9.16 -15.93
C ASP A 610 7.67 10.40 -15.11
N ILE A 611 7.52 10.19 -13.81
CA ILE A 611 7.12 11.23 -12.85
C ILE A 611 8.18 12.34 -12.69
N ASN A 612 9.43 12.07 -13.06
CA ASN A 612 10.56 12.97 -12.92
C ASN A 612 11.12 13.46 -14.27
N ILE A 613 10.39 13.24 -15.36
CA ILE A 613 10.77 13.73 -16.69
C ILE A 613 10.99 15.24 -16.67
N GLN A 614 12.03 15.72 -17.36
CA GLN A 614 12.37 17.14 -17.42
C GLN A 614 12.01 17.72 -18.78
N ASP A 615 11.38 18.90 -18.79
CA ASP A 615 11.18 19.68 -20.00
C ASP A 615 12.49 20.35 -20.48
N PHE A 616 12.43 21.13 -21.56
CA PHE A 616 13.60 21.83 -22.10
C PHE A 616 14.30 22.76 -21.08
N HIS A 617 13.56 23.29 -20.11
CA HIS A 617 14.08 24.15 -19.05
C HIS A 617 14.50 23.37 -17.81
N GLY A 618 14.60 22.04 -17.88
CA GLY A 618 14.95 21.18 -16.75
C GLY A 618 13.83 21.04 -15.71
N ARG A 619 12.63 21.59 -15.95
CA ARG A 619 11.52 21.57 -14.99
C ARG A 619 10.85 20.21 -15.05
N THR A 620 10.50 19.66 -13.88
CA THR A 620 9.71 18.43 -13.76
C THR A 620 8.21 18.73 -13.67
N PRO A 621 7.31 17.73 -13.81
CA PRO A 621 5.88 17.94 -13.59
C PRO A 621 5.54 18.52 -12.21
N LEU A 622 6.37 18.23 -11.19
CA LEU A 622 6.25 18.83 -9.87
C LEU A 622 6.53 20.34 -9.89
N HIS A 623 7.54 20.80 -10.64
CA HIS A 623 7.82 22.24 -10.80
C HIS A 623 6.65 22.96 -11.46
N HIS A 624 6.02 22.36 -12.48
CA HIS A 624 4.83 22.91 -13.13
C HIS A 624 3.65 23.01 -12.15
N CYS A 625 3.39 21.97 -11.36
CA CYS A 625 2.34 22.01 -10.33
C CYS A 625 2.57 23.14 -9.31
N VAL A 626 3.81 23.28 -8.82
CA VAL A 626 4.18 24.32 -7.84
C VAL A 626 4.04 25.72 -8.45
N SER A 627 4.57 25.93 -9.65
CA SER A 627 4.54 27.23 -10.33
C SER A 627 3.11 27.71 -10.64
N LEU A 628 2.19 26.77 -10.86
CA LEU A 628 0.77 27.05 -11.12
C LEU A 628 -0.10 27.04 -9.84
N GLY A 629 0.49 26.88 -8.64
CA GLY A 629 -0.25 26.86 -7.37
C GLY A 629 -1.15 25.64 -7.17
N ARG A 630 -0.84 24.51 -7.84
CA ARG A 630 -1.69 23.31 -7.88
C ARG A 630 -1.32 22.33 -6.79
N ASN A 631 -1.59 22.73 -5.54
CA ASN A 631 -1.15 22.01 -4.36
C ASN A 631 -1.64 20.55 -4.31
N ALA A 632 -2.89 20.29 -4.70
CA ALA A 632 -3.43 18.93 -4.72
C ALA A 632 -2.69 18.00 -5.69
N LEU A 633 -2.30 18.50 -6.86
CA LEU A 633 -1.50 17.76 -7.84
C LEU A 633 -0.05 17.57 -7.38
N ALA A 634 0.55 18.62 -6.80
CA ALA A 634 1.90 18.51 -6.24
C ALA A 634 1.96 17.43 -5.14
N LYS A 635 0.97 17.40 -4.24
CA LYS A 635 0.83 16.34 -3.23
C LYS A 635 0.64 14.96 -3.85
N LEU A 636 -0.19 14.84 -4.88
CA LEU A 636 -0.38 13.57 -5.61
C LEU A 636 0.96 13.08 -6.18
N LEU A 637 1.70 13.92 -6.89
CA LEU A 637 3.00 13.57 -7.46
C LEU A 637 4.00 13.14 -6.39
N LEU A 638 4.09 13.87 -5.27
CA LEU A 638 4.98 13.52 -4.15
C LEU A 638 4.62 12.15 -3.54
N LYS A 639 3.33 11.89 -3.31
CA LYS A 639 2.84 10.58 -2.85
C LYS A 639 3.15 9.44 -3.82
N ARG A 640 3.28 9.73 -5.12
CA ARG A 640 3.62 8.76 -6.17
C ARG A 640 5.12 8.67 -6.47
N GLY A 641 5.97 9.35 -5.69
CA GLY A 641 7.43 9.22 -5.75
C GLY A 641 8.13 10.27 -6.62
N ALA A 642 7.52 11.43 -6.85
CA ALA A 642 8.20 12.58 -7.44
C ALA A 642 9.36 13.03 -6.54
N ARG A 643 10.49 13.37 -7.14
CA ARG A 643 11.71 13.81 -6.44
C ARG A 643 11.76 15.33 -6.39
N PRO A 644 11.52 15.97 -5.23
CA PRO A 644 11.57 17.43 -5.13
C PRO A 644 12.98 18.00 -5.18
N SER A 645 14.01 17.17 -4.99
CA SER A 645 15.43 17.56 -5.03
C SER A 645 15.97 17.80 -6.44
N ILE A 646 15.24 17.42 -7.49
CA ILE A 646 15.64 17.70 -8.87
C ILE A 646 15.62 19.21 -9.09
N LYS A 647 16.70 19.73 -9.67
CA LYS A 647 16.86 21.15 -9.98
C LYS A 647 16.52 21.41 -11.43
N ASP A 648 15.84 22.52 -11.67
CA ASP A 648 15.58 23.01 -13.03
C ASP A 648 16.81 23.71 -13.64
N GLY A 649 16.64 24.24 -14.85
CA GLY A 649 17.68 24.94 -15.61
C GLY A 649 18.18 26.24 -14.97
N ARG A 650 17.47 26.79 -13.97
CA ARG A 650 17.96 27.90 -13.13
C ARG A 650 18.62 27.42 -11.84
N GLY A 651 18.77 26.10 -11.67
CA GLY A 651 19.37 25.48 -10.49
C GLY A 651 18.43 25.45 -9.28
N GLN A 652 17.13 25.69 -9.46
CA GLN A 652 16.14 25.78 -8.40
C GLN A 652 15.41 24.45 -8.23
N SER A 653 15.26 23.99 -6.98
CA SER A 653 14.41 22.84 -6.65
C SER A 653 12.93 23.22 -6.65
N ALA A 654 12.06 22.22 -6.53
CA ALA A 654 10.62 22.46 -6.40
C ALA A 654 10.28 23.34 -5.18
N LEU A 655 11.03 23.21 -4.07
CA LEU A 655 10.85 24.06 -2.89
C LEU A 655 11.33 25.49 -3.16
N ASP A 656 12.49 25.65 -3.81
CA ASP A 656 13.03 26.98 -4.12
C ASP A 656 12.07 27.77 -5.03
N ARG A 657 11.47 27.09 -6.01
CA ARG A 657 10.41 27.65 -6.86
C ARG A 657 9.16 28.03 -6.08
N ALA A 658 8.74 27.17 -5.17
CA ALA A 658 7.59 27.47 -4.34
C ALA A 658 7.80 28.76 -3.54
N MET A 659 8.98 28.91 -2.92
CA MET A 659 9.35 30.08 -2.13
C MET A 659 9.50 31.36 -2.96
N GLU A 660 9.99 31.26 -4.20
CA GLU A 660 10.09 32.39 -5.15
C GLU A 660 8.71 32.92 -5.56
N MET A 661 7.75 32.02 -5.77
CA MET A 661 6.38 32.39 -6.19
C MET A 661 5.51 32.91 -5.04
N GLY A 662 5.92 32.72 -3.78
CA GLY A 662 5.24 33.22 -2.59
C GLY A 662 5.30 32.25 -1.40
N ALA A 663 4.75 32.63 -0.25
CA ALA A 663 4.68 31.72 0.90
C ALA A 663 3.76 30.52 0.57
N ILE A 664 4.25 29.30 0.77
CA ILE A 664 3.43 28.09 0.65
C ILE A 664 2.31 28.17 1.69
N THR A 665 1.08 28.36 1.23
CA THR A 665 -0.11 28.42 2.10
C THR A 665 -0.54 27.05 2.64
N ASP A 666 -0.04 25.98 2.03
CA ASP A 666 -0.40 24.61 2.33
C ASP A 666 0.72 23.93 3.14
N GLU A 667 0.55 23.91 4.46
CA GLU A 667 1.54 23.37 5.41
C GLU A 667 1.94 21.91 5.09
N GLU A 668 1.00 21.09 4.64
CA GLU A 668 1.27 19.69 4.28
C GLU A 668 2.18 19.63 3.05
N LEU A 669 1.94 20.46 2.04
CA LEU A 669 2.80 20.53 0.86
C LEU A 669 4.21 21.04 1.23
N PHE A 670 4.30 22.03 2.11
CA PHE A 670 5.59 22.53 2.60
C PHE A 670 6.41 21.41 3.27
N ILE A 671 5.78 20.65 4.17
CA ILE A 671 6.43 19.52 4.84
C ILE A 671 6.90 18.48 3.82
N LEU A 672 6.05 18.09 2.87
CA LEU A 672 6.40 17.08 1.85
C LEU A 672 7.57 17.53 0.95
N LEU A 673 7.67 18.82 0.65
CA LEU A 673 8.79 19.38 -0.12
C LEU A 673 10.07 19.50 0.71
N ALA A 674 9.96 19.81 2.01
CA ALA A 674 11.10 20.02 2.91
C ALA A 674 11.71 18.70 3.43
N GLU A 675 10.90 17.66 3.67
CA GLU A 675 11.37 16.36 4.19
C GLU A 675 12.24 15.57 3.19
N CYS A 676 12.30 15.99 1.94
CA CYS A 676 12.99 15.29 0.85
C CYS A 676 14.25 16.02 0.33
N GLN A 677 14.77 17.01 1.08
CA GLN A 677 16.03 17.69 0.77
C GLN A 677 17.27 16.87 1.14
#